data_AF-A0A162TNP3-F1
#
_entry.id   AF-A0A162TNP3-F1
#
_cell.length_a   1.000
_cell.length_b   1.000
_cell.length_c   1.000
_cell.angle_alpha   90.00
_cell.angle_beta   90.00
_cell.angle_gamma   90.00
#
_symmetry.space_group_name_H-M   'P 1'
#
loop_
_entity.id
_entity.type
_entity.pdbx_description
1 polymer ?
#
loop_
_entity_poly.entity_id
_entity_poly.type
_entity_poly.pdbx_seq_one_letter_code
_entity_poly.pdbx_strand_id
1 'polypeptide(L)'
;MEFSDDRSIPPELLQSLRQHSLFQRTNNESFLEKLACCMHLRTYGPRDVIIVEGEPAKAMFFLLRGSVDVCSADFERIYATLPKGSCFGEIGILYSMPRTATVIASTKCIVAALTADEVKTILPLYPEVEKMLRFEAEERLTMLNKSKNLSVSDKVSHKPLTERNIEDLTSARNLLQKIPYFQSCPEEFLHLISLKVEPRHYSPNDLILKRGDQGRELFFIISGTVEVANVDTATSDPLTPIARLSAGDYFGDIAVLLNAPRAADARAVTAIELYVLNKSDFIDVISRFPELQKHFKMMAENSLNDLRLKASLLNKVDAETESPRDAPLDGISTTLGNATPPITLDSVCSTTSDQDPTLLPPTTANVLKTTETRRRRGSVAIWSDPNLVALANRNIKEPAKESRLKDNVVSSHASQQDSIMKPPEYAGDGRFQLFNQDILSRIINMLDFSSILQFSAVSKKCREFVQKSDAVMQHVDLSHLNKRITDTALDHIMALVASEGAGARIKELSLAQCFYITDDGFKRLIEQLPNVETLDLNSCWLLTDKSLALLAASCPQLTRLDLSNCRKISDIGIFKMLDEKQTRGFPELKELSLSYCKKLSDMTMSHLAEFCSNTLESLNIQRCTRITDQGFVKWADTQFPQLKYLNLTDCSFLTDQAISHLVSAAPQLQNLSLSFCCALSDNAIEGLISLPHLRELDASFCGAAVSDVSIRALLKSGSFESMNSLNLRGCVRITDTCIKSILEWGRLNTLNISQCPGISLDAKQIIKESGNVHHLVA
;
A
#
# COMPACT_ATOMS: atom_id res chain seq x y z
N MET A 1 24.26 8.60 -29.14
CA MET A 1 23.96 8.57 -30.58
C MET A 1 23.33 9.90 -30.92
N GLU A 2 24.02 10.70 -31.74
CA GLU A 2 23.44 11.89 -32.38
C GLU A 2 22.43 11.40 -33.43
N PHE A 3 21.21 11.94 -33.41
CA PHE A 3 20.23 11.72 -34.47
C PHE A 3 20.24 12.92 -35.40
N SER A 4 20.60 12.65 -36.66
CA SER A 4 20.47 13.55 -37.81
C SER A 4 19.01 13.69 -38.25
N ASP A 5 18.69 14.89 -38.74
CA ASP A 5 17.48 15.33 -39.43
C ASP A 5 16.70 14.23 -40.18
N ASP A 6 15.51 13.88 -39.67
CA ASP A 6 14.32 13.67 -40.48
C ASP A 6 13.08 13.79 -39.57
N ARG A 7 12.24 14.82 -39.77
CA ARG A 7 11.04 15.11 -38.95
C ARG A 7 9.91 14.14 -39.23
N SER A 8 10.14 12.84 -39.09
CA SER A 8 9.07 11.86 -38.97
C SER A 8 8.57 11.89 -37.52
N ILE A 9 7.42 12.52 -37.30
CA ILE A 9 6.77 12.48 -36.00
C ILE A 9 6.40 11.02 -35.71
N PRO A 10 6.85 10.42 -34.60
CA PRO A 10 6.44 9.07 -34.26
C PRO A 10 4.91 9.00 -34.17
N PRO A 11 4.23 8.09 -34.91
CA PRO A 11 2.77 8.02 -34.90
C PRO A 11 2.23 7.72 -33.49
N GLU A 12 3.02 7.02 -32.67
CA GLU A 12 2.76 6.71 -31.27
C GLU A 12 2.72 7.97 -30.38
N LEU A 13 3.53 9.00 -30.69
CA LEU A 13 3.55 10.28 -29.96
C LEU A 13 2.25 11.05 -30.22
N LEU A 14 1.86 11.16 -31.49
CA LEU A 14 0.64 11.87 -31.90
C LEU A 14 -0.61 11.17 -31.36
N GLN A 15 -0.65 9.84 -31.39
CA GLN A 15 -1.70 9.05 -30.76
C GLN A 15 -1.75 9.24 -29.24
N SER A 16 -0.59 9.28 -28.56
CA SER A 16 -0.53 9.52 -27.12
C SER A 16 -0.97 10.93 -26.74
N LEU A 17 -0.67 11.94 -27.56
CA LEU A 17 -1.12 13.32 -27.34
C LEU A 17 -2.63 13.45 -27.54
N ARG A 18 -3.22 12.82 -28.57
CA ARG A 18 -4.68 12.78 -28.78
C ARG A 18 -5.43 12.19 -27.59
N GLN A 19 -4.87 11.15 -26.96
CA GLN A 19 -5.47 10.47 -25.82
C GLN A 19 -5.25 11.20 -24.49
N HIS A 20 -4.41 12.25 -24.46
CA HIS A 20 -4.09 12.96 -23.24
C HIS A 20 -5.27 13.82 -22.77
N SER A 21 -5.61 13.77 -21.47
CA SER A 21 -6.78 14.46 -20.89
C SER A 21 -6.82 15.96 -21.18
N LEU A 22 -5.65 16.61 -21.21
CA LEU A 22 -5.49 18.03 -21.59
C LEU A 22 -5.85 18.37 -23.04
N PHE A 23 -5.68 17.43 -23.97
CA PHE A 23 -5.82 17.69 -25.40
C PHE A 23 -7.03 17.02 -26.06
N GLN A 24 -7.67 16.05 -25.38
CA GLN A 24 -8.89 15.39 -25.84
C GLN A 24 -10.00 16.39 -26.24
N ARG A 25 -10.04 17.57 -25.62
CA ARG A 25 -11.05 18.61 -25.89
C ARG A 25 -10.66 19.60 -26.99
N THR A 26 -9.36 19.71 -27.27
CA THR A 26 -8.86 20.79 -28.14
C THR A 26 -9.14 20.57 -29.63
N ASN A 27 -9.51 19.34 -30.06
CA ASN A 27 -9.94 18.98 -31.44
C ASN A 27 -9.19 19.67 -32.59
N ASN A 28 -7.94 20.08 -32.37
CA ASN A 28 -7.16 20.89 -33.29
C ASN A 28 -5.91 20.09 -33.69
N GLU A 29 -6.04 19.29 -34.74
CA GLU A 29 -4.95 18.47 -35.27
C GLU A 29 -3.73 19.31 -35.66
N SER A 30 -3.95 20.52 -36.21
CA SER A 30 -2.84 21.42 -36.57
C SER A 30 -1.98 21.83 -35.36
N PHE A 31 -2.61 22.01 -34.20
CA PHE A 31 -1.92 22.30 -32.94
C PHE A 31 -1.11 21.09 -32.48
N LEU A 32 -1.71 19.89 -32.48
CA LEU A 32 -1.05 18.67 -32.03
C LEU A 32 0.14 18.28 -32.91
N GLU A 33 0.02 18.44 -34.23
CA GLU A 33 1.11 18.22 -35.18
C GLU A 33 2.25 19.20 -34.95
N LYS A 34 1.94 20.50 -34.77
CA LYS A 34 2.95 21.53 -34.49
C LYS A 34 3.63 21.30 -33.15
N LEU A 35 2.87 20.91 -32.13
CA LEU A 35 3.37 20.58 -30.80
C LEU A 35 4.30 19.37 -30.85
N ALA A 36 3.89 18.29 -31.53
CA ALA A 36 4.68 17.07 -31.65
C ALA A 36 5.98 17.27 -32.44
N CYS A 37 5.99 18.17 -33.43
CA CYS A 37 7.21 18.56 -34.15
C CYS A 37 8.27 19.25 -33.27
N CYS A 38 7.84 19.86 -32.16
CA CYS A 38 8.72 20.59 -31.24
C CYS A 38 9.04 19.78 -29.98
N MET A 39 8.58 18.55 -29.86
CA MET A 39 8.81 17.71 -28.69
C MET A 39 10.09 16.90 -28.80
N HIS A 40 10.86 16.88 -27.71
CA HIS A 40 12.08 16.08 -27.58
C HIS A 40 11.82 14.88 -26.68
N LEU A 41 11.97 13.67 -27.23
CA LEU A 41 11.80 12.44 -26.44
C LEU A 41 13.00 12.20 -25.53
N ARG A 42 12.73 11.91 -24.26
CA ARG A 42 13.72 11.55 -23.26
C ARG A 42 13.31 10.26 -22.55
N THR A 43 14.29 9.42 -22.26
CA THR A 43 14.08 8.18 -21.50
C THR A 43 14.72 8.32 -20.14
N TYR A 44 13.98 7.97 -19.10
CA TYR A 44 14.41 8.00 -17.71
C TYR A 44 14.30 6.60 -17.11
N GLY A 45 15.34 6.16 -16.42
CA GLY A 45 15.36 4.93 -15.64
C GLY A 45 14.57 5.08 -14.33
N PRO A 46 14.20 3.97 -13.67
CA PRO A 46 13.59 4.03 -12.35
C PRO A 46 14.50 4.78 -11.36
N ARG A 47 13.92 5.73 -10.64
CA ARG A 47 14.50 6.69 -9.69
C ARG A 47 15.27 7.88 -10.29
N ASP A 48 15.30 8.04 -11.61
CA ASP A 48 15.91 9.23 -12.19
C ASP A 48 15.12 10.49 -11.85
N VAL A 49 15.81 11.56 -11.48
CA VAL A 49 15.21 12.86 -11.17
C VAL A 49 14.98 13.63 -12.47
N ILE A 50 13.73 14.01 -12.73
CA ILE A 50 13.30 14.73 -13.94
C ILE A 50 13.20 16.24 -13.67
N ILE A 51 12.72 16.62 -12.49
CA ILE A 51 12.56 18.01 -12.04
C ILE A 51 13.05 18.10 -10.59
N VAL A 52 13.74 19.18 -10.22
CA VAL A 52 14.11 19.50 -8.84
C VAL A 52 13.38 20.76 -8.39
N GLU A 53 12.77 20.73 -7.21
CA GLU A 53 12.11 21.89 -6.59
C GLU A 53 13.09 23.07 -6.45
N GLY A 54 12.61 24.28 -6.72
CA GLY A 54 13.42 25.52 -6.62
C GLY A 54 14.27 25.84 -7.85
N GLU A 55 14.47 24.91 -8.79
CA GLU A 55 15.20 25.20 -10.03
C GLU A 55 14.40 26.11 -10.98
N PRO A 56 15.06 26.86 -11.89
CA PRO A 56 14.36 27.58 -12.95
C PRO A 56 13.68 26.60 -13.91
N ALA A 57 12.42 26.90 -14.27
CA ALA A 57 11.66 26.05 -15.17
C ALA A 57 12.12 26.25 -16.63
N LYS A 58 12.68 25.18 -17.22
CA LYS A 58 13.23 25.20 -18.60
C LYS A 58 12.35 24.48 -19.63
N ALA A 59 11.55 23.50 -19.19
CA ALA A 59 10.66 22.71 -20.04
C ALA A 59 9.45 22.18 -19.25
N MET A 60 8.38 21.83 -19.95
CA MET A 60 7.27 21.00 -19.43
C MET A 60 7.33 19.61 -20.06
N PHE A 61 6.74 18.61 -19.40
CA PHE A 61 6.89 17.20 -19.79
C PHE A 61 5.54 16.49 -19.91
N PHE A 62 5.47 15.54 -20.84
CA PHE A 62 4.32 14.66 -21.08
C PHE A 62 4.78 13.21 -20.97
N LEU A 63 4.15 12.44 -20.08
CA LEU A 63 4.52 11.07 -19.80
C LEU A 63 3.87 10.10 -20.78
N LEU A 64 4.64 9.55 -21.71
CA LEU A 64 4.16 8.64 -22.76
C LEU A 64 4.13 7.18 -22.31
N ARG A 65 5.06 6.80 -21.41
CA ARG A 65 5.17 5.45 -20.85
C ARG A 65 5.81 5.54 -19.47
N GLY A 66 5.39 4.65 -18.56
CA GLY A 66 5.91 4.58 -17.20
C GLY A 66 5.05 5.36 -16.20
N SER A 67 5.63 5.66 -15.05
CA SER A 67 5.03 6.39 -13.92
C SER A 67 6.10 7.26 -13.26
N VAL A 68 5.72 8.45 -12.82
CA VAL A 68 6.62 9.37 -12.09
C VAL A 68 6.02 9.73 -10.74
N ASP A 69 6.84 9.93 -9.71
CA ASP A 69 6.44 10.38 -8.39
C ASP A 69 6.79 11.87 -8.22
N VAL A 70 5.83 12.68 -7.81
CA VAL A 70 6.03 14.08 -7.39
C VAL A 70 6.32 14.06 -5.89
N CYS A 71 7.45 14.63 -5.49
CA CYS A 71 7.94 14.59 -4.12
C CYS A 71 8.47 15.96 -3.65
N SER A 72 8.63 16.06 -2.34
CA SER A 72 9.30 17.19 -1.66
C SER A 72 10.77 17.28 -2.06
N ALA A 73 11.40 18.45 -1.92
CA ALA A 73 12.82 18.68 -2.14
C ALA A 73 13.74 17.67 -1.41
N ASP A 74 13.30 17.13 -0.26
CA ASP A 74 14.01 16.13 0.55
C ASP A 74 13.76 14.67 0.13
N PHE A 75 12.91 14.43 -0.88
CA PHE A 75 12.45 13.11 -1.34
C PHE A 75 11.72 12.26 -0.27
N GLU A 76 11.40 12.82 0.91
CA GLU A 76 10.78 12.06 2.00
C GLU A 76 9.27 11.94 1.82
N ARG A 77 8.64 12.97 1.27
CA ARG A 77 7.20 13.02 1.02
C ARG A 77 6.93 12.90 -0.46
N ILE A 78 6.33 11.78 -0.86
CA ILE A 78 5.69 11.66 -2.17
C ILE A 78 4.34 12.34 -2.06
N TYR A 79 4.19 13.46 -2.74
CA TYR A 79 2.92 14.15 -2.89
C TYR A 79 2.01 13.32 -3.79
N ALA A 80 2.48 12.93 -4.98
CA ALA A 80 1.67 12.28 -6.01
C ALA A 80 2.44 11.18 -6.76
N THR A 81 1.73 10.23 -7.37
CA THR A 81 2.27 9.36 -8.43
C THR A 81 1.45 9.59 -9.70
N LEU A 82 2.11 10.00 -10.78
CA LEU A 82 1.51 10.32 -12.07
C LEU A 82 1.69 9.15 -13.05
N PRO A 83 0.60 8.56 -13.56
CA PRO A 83 0.65 7.46 -14.51
C PRO A 83 0.88 7.94 -15.96
N LYS A 84 1.10 7.01 -16.89
CA LYS A 84 1.11 7.24 -18.34
C LYS A 84 -0.08 8.14 -18.75
N GLY A 85 0.19 9.16 -19.56
CA GLY A 85 -0.80 10.13 -20.03
C GLY A 85 -0.92 11.38 -19.14
N SER A 86 0.00 11.58 -18.20
CA SER A 86 0.05 12.76 -17.34
C SER A 86 1.03 13.83 -17.87
N CYS A 87 0.73 15.10 -17.59
CA CYS A 87 1.61 16.24 -17.86
C CYS A 87 2.07 16.89 -16.55
N PHE A 88 3.36 17.24 -16.47
CA PHE A 88 3.98 17.83 -15.29
C PHE A 88 5.07 18.86 -15.65
N GLY A 89 5.32 19.81 -14.74
CA GLY A 89 6.31 20.87 -14.92
C GLY A 89 5.80 22.09 -15.70
N GLU A 90 4.51 22.14 -16.00
CA GLU A 90 3.78 23.21 -16.68
C GLU A 90 3.75 24.52 -15.88
N ILE A 91 3.58 24.44 -14.56
CA ILE A 91 3.37 25.61 -13.69
C ILE A 91 4.54 26.58 -13.79
N GLY A 92 5.77 26.07 -13.67
CA GLY A 92 6.97 26.91 -13.72
C GLY A 92 7.17 27.60 -15.08
N ILE A 93 6.68 27.00 -16.17
CA ILE A 93 6.78 27.57 -17.52
C ILE A 93 5.69 28.61 -17.75
N LEU A 94 4.43 28.27 -17.45
CA LEU A 94 3.26 29.12 -17.73
C LEU A 94 3.19 30.37 -16.84
N TYR A 95 3.69 30.26 -15.60
CA TYR A 95 3.70 31.36 -14.62
C TYR A 95 5.08 31.97 -14.38
N SER A 96 6.12 31.51 -15.10
CA SER A 96 7.50 32.00 -14.93
C SER A 96 7.98 31.96 -13.47
N MET A 97 7.69 30.86 -12.78
CA MET A 97 8.07 30.63 -11.39
C MET A 97 9.10 29.50 -11.29
N PRO A 98 9.92 29.44 -10.23
CA PRO A 98 10.73 28.26 -9.94
C PRO A 98 9.88 26.99 -9.82
N ARG A 99 10.52 25.82 -10.02
CA ARG A 99 9.86 24.53 -9.88
C ARG A 99 9.22 24.38 -8.51
N THR A 100 7.95 24.01 -8.49
CA THR A 100 7.13 23.93 -7.27
C THR A 100 7.25 22.61 -6.51
N ALA A 101 7.83 21.59 -7.13
CA ALA A 101 8.06 20.27 -6.56
C ALA A 101 9.15 19.52 -7.33
N THR A 102 9.71 18.48 -6.72
CA THR A 102 10.65 17.54 -7.33
C THR A 102 9.87 16.40 -7.99
N VAL A 103 10.31 15.91 -9.14
CA VAL A 103 9.66 14.80 -9.86
C VAL A 103 10.70 13.73 -10.18
N ILE A 104 10.42 12.48 -9.82
CA ILE A 104 11.31 11.33 -10.03
C ILE A 104 10.58 10.23 -10.81
N ALA A 105 11.27 9.46 -11.65
CA ALA A 105 10.66 8.34 -12.35
C ALA A 105 10.44 7.15 -11.38
N SER A 106 9.21 6.67 -11.16
CA SER A 106 8.97 5.47 -10.34
C SER A 106 9.19 4.17 -11.12
N THR A 107 8.99 4.20 -12.44
CA THR A 107 9.33 3.10 -13.36
C THR A 107 10.17 3.63 -14.52
N LYS A 108 10.58 2.76 -15.46
CA LYS A 108 11.24 3.24 -16.69
C LYS A 108 10.25 4.10 -17.48
N CYS A 109 10.58 5.37 -17.65
CA CYS A 109 9.72 6.37 -18.25
C CYS A 109 10.21 6.79 -19.64
N ILE A 110 9.26 7.02 -20.54
CA ILE A 110 9.48 7.75 -21.79
C ILE A 110 8.66 9.02 -21.69
N VAL A 111 9.32 10.17 -21.76
CA VAL A 111 8.67 11.49 -21.66
C VAL A 111 8.97 12.32 -22.90
N ALA A 112 7.96 13.04 -23.37
CA ALA A 112 8.14 14.11 -24.35
C ALA A 112 8.34 15.43 -23.60
N ALA A 113 9.45 16.13 -23.87
CA ALA A 113 9.76 17.42 -23.28
C ALA A 113 9.52 18.54 -24.29
N LEU A 114 8.87 19.62 -23.84
CA LEU A 114 8.63 20.85 -24.60
C LEU A 114 9.28 22.03 -23.86
N THR A 115 10.17 22.76 -24.51
CA THR A 115 10.96 23.82 -23.88
C THR A 115 10.17 25.12 -23.72
N ALA A 116 10.61 25.98 -22.79
CA ALA A 116 9.95 27.27 -22.54
C ALA A 116 9.86 28.17 -23.80
N ASP A 117 10.89 28.16 -24.64
CA ASP A 117 10.93 28.99 -25.86
C ASP A 117 9.97 28.46 -26.94
N GLU A 118 9.88 27.14 -27.08
CA GLU A 118 8.89 26.48 -27.95
C GLU A 118 7.46 26.79 -27.47
N VAL A 119 7.20 26.73 -26.15
CA VAL A 119 5.90 27.07 -25.55
C VAL A 119 5.52 28.53 -25.84
N LYS A 120 6.45 29.47 -25.64
CA LYS A 120 6.23 30.91 -25.91
C LYS A 120 5.96 31.21 -27.39
N THR A 121 6.47 30.37 -28.29
CA THR A 121 6.28 30.53 -29.74
C THR A 121 4.95 29.91 -30.19
N ILE A 122 4.56 28.76 -29.63
CA ILE A 122 3.40 27.98 -30.09
C ILE A 122 2.10 28.45 -29.44
N LEU A 123 2.07 28.68 -28.12
CA LEU A 123 0.82 28.99 -27.41
C LEU A 123 0.07 30.24 -27.93
N PRO A 124 0.74 31.36 -28.28
CA PRO A 124 0.04 32.54 -28.80
C PRO A 124 -0.68 32.29 -30.14
N LEU A 125 -0.28 31.27 -30.90
CA LEU A 125 -0.95 30.88 -32.15
C LEU A 125 -2.27 30.13 -31.91
N TYR A 126 -2.52 29.68 -30.67
CA TYR A 126 -3.68 28.88 -30.28
C TYR A 126 -4.25 29.35 -28.92
N PRO A 127 -4.89 30.54 -28.88
CA PRO A 127 -5.29 31.21 -27.64
C PRO A 127 -6.28 30.41 -26.78
N GLU A 128 -7.18 29.65 -27.39
CA GLU A 128 -8.14 28.79 -26.67
C GLU A 128 -7.40 27.66 -25.91
N VAL A 129 -6.39 27.05 -26.52
CA VAL A 129 -5.59 25.99 -25.89
C VAL A 129 -4.70 26.54 -24.79
N GLU A 130 -4.13 27.73 -25.01
CA GLU A 130 -3.37 28.44 -23.99
C GLU A 130 -4.23 28.71 -22.75
N LYS A 131 -5.46 29.21 -22.94
CA LYS A 131 -6.41 29.48 -21.84
C LYS A 131 -6.70 28.21 -21.03
N MET A 132 -6.95 27.08 -21.70
CA MET A 132 -7.20 25.79 -21.03
C MET A 132 -6.01 25.29 -20.22
N LEU A 133 -4.80 25.36 -20.77
CA LEU A 133 -3.57 24.94 -20.08
C LEU A 133 -3.27 25.81 -18.86
N ARG A 134 -3.54 27.12 -18.95
CA ARG A 134 -3.39 28.06 -17.83
C ARG A 134 -4.35 27.76 -16.68
N PHE A 135 -5.61 27.44 -16.99
CA PHE A 135 -6.62 27.08 -15.99
C PHE A 135 -6.23 25.80 -15.23
N GLU A 136 -5.88 24.74 -15.93
CA GLU A 136 -5.45 23.49 -15.29
C GLU A 136 -4.22 23.71 -14.39
N ALA A 137 -3.24 24.50 -14.85
CA ALA A 137 -2.05 24.82 -14.05
C ALA A 137 -2.38 25.65 -12.80
N GLU A 138 -3.39 26.53 -12.86
CA GLU A 138 -3.86 27.35 -11.73
C GLU A 138 -4.56 26.50 -10.65
N GLU A 139 -5.39 25.54 -11.05
CA GLU A 139 -6.03 24.59 -10.13
C GLU A 139 -4.97 23.79 -9.36
N ARG A 140 -3.96 23.27 -10.06
CA ARG A 140 -2.86 22.49 -9.45
C ARG A 140 -2.01 23.33 -8.51
N LEU A 141 -1.72 24.58 -8.86
CA LEU A 141 -1.02 25.52 -7.98
C LEU A 141 -1.83 25.78 -6.70
N THR A 142 -3.14 25.93 -6.82
CA THR A 142 -4.03 26.17 -5.68
C THR A 142 -4.09 24.97 -4.74
N MET A 143 -4.17 23.75 -5.27
CA MET A 143 -4.10 22.52 -4.46
C MET A 143 -2.77 22.40 -3.70
N LEU A 144 -1.65 22.72 -4.34
CA LEU A 144 -0.33 22.73 -3.70
C LEU A 144 -0.23 23.79 -2.60
N ASN A 145 -0.83 24.97 -2.79
CA ASN A 145 -0.83 26.04 -1.77
C ASN A 145 -1.74 25.70 -0.59
N LYS A 146 -2.92 25.13 -0.84
CA LYS A 146 -3.82 24.65 0.23
C LYS A 146 -3.12 23.59 1.10
N SER A 147 -2.40 22.64 0.50
CA SER A 147 -1.69 21.60 1.27
C SER A 147 -0.53 22.13 2.13
N LYS A 148 0.10 23.25 1.74
CA LYS A 148 1.16 23.93 2.52
C LYS A 148 0.60 24.73 3.72
N ASN A 149 -0.64 25.22 3.65
CA ASN A 149 -1.26 26.07 4.69
C ASN A 149 -2.01 25.30 5.81
N LEU A 150 -2.21 23.98 5.68
CA LEU A 150 -2.94 23.14 6.65
C LEU A 150 -2.20 22.88 7.99
N SER A 151 -1.18 23.67 8.33
CA SER A 151 -0.37 23.49 9.55
C SER A 151 -0.73 24.43 10.71
N VAL A 152 -1.70 25.35 10.56
CA VAL A 152 -2.08 26.28 11.64
C VAL A 152 -3.61 26.50 11.65
N SER A 153 -4.23 26.16 12.78
CA SER A 153 -5.63 26.42 13.21
C SER A 153 -6.81 25.89 12.37
N ASP A 154 -7.49 24.83 12.84
CA ASP A 154 -8.78 24.97 13.56
C ASP A 154 -9.38 23.60 13.97
N LYS A 155 -9.99 23.57 15.16
CA LYS A 155 -10.64 22.41 15.77
C LYS A 155 -12.04 22.20 15.19
N VAL A 156 -12.12 21.57 14.03
CA VAL A 156 -13.26 20.73 13.61
C VAL A 156 -12.64 19.42 13.13
N SER A 157 -13.30 18.28 13.35
CA SER A 157 -12.75 16.92 13.15
C SER A 157 -12.30 16.63 11.71
N HIS A 158 -11.17 17.20 11.31
CA HIS A 158 -10.41 16.83 10.14
C HIS A 158 -9.58 15.61 10.53
N LYS A 159 -10.16 14.41 10.42
CA LYS A 159 -9.33 13.21 10.29
C LYS A 159 -8.35 13.48 9.13
N PRO A 160 -7.06 13.13 9.28
CA PRO A 160 -6.09 13.35 8.24
C PRO A 160 -6.60 12.65 6.98
N LEU A 161 -6.52 13.34 5.85
CA LEU A 161 -6.71 12.75 4.53
C LEU A 161 -5.90 11.46 4.49
N THR A 162 -6.60 10.34 4.67
CA THR A 162 -6.08 8.99 4.51
C THR A 162 -5.72 8.91 3.06
N GLU A 163 -4.49 9.30 2.78
CA GLU A 163 -3.67 8.93 1.64
C GLU A 163 -4.49 8.36 0.47
N ARG A 164 -5.20 9.25 -0.20
CA ARG A 164 -5.72 8.94 -1.51
C ARG A 164 -4.59 9.07 -2.49
N ASN A 165 -4.51 8.07 -3.35
CA ASN A 165 -3.76 8.16 -4.58
C ASN A 165 -4.12 9.49 -5.25
N ILE A 166 -3.10 10.28 -5.56
CA ILE A 166 -3.22 11.38 -6.53
C ILE A 166 -3.42 10.81 -7.96
N GLU A 167 -3.85 9.55 -8.07
CA GLU A 167 -4.33 8.92 -9.30
C GLU A 167 -5.71 9.45 -9.71
N ASP A 168 -6.50 10.00 -8.78
CA ASP A 168 -7.76 10.70 -9.07
C ASP A 168 -7.58 12.22 -9.16
N LEU A 169 -6.53 12.70 -9.85
CA LEU A 169 -6.52 14.05 -10.43
C LEU A 169 -7.50 14.14 -11.61
N THR A 170 -8.73 13.65 -11.44
CA THR A 170 -9.83 14.30 -12.12
C THR A 170 -9.91 15.68 -11.48
N SER A 171 -9.47 16.72 -12.18
CA SER A 171 -9.61 18.12 -11.74
C SER A 171 -10.98 18.30 -11.08
N ALA A 172 -11.08 19.00 -9.94
CA ALA A 172 -12.39 19.19 -9.28
C ALA A 172 -13.45 19.65 -10.29
N ARG A 173 -13.04 20.45 -11.27
CA ARG A 173 -13.80 20.82 -12.48
C ARG A 173 -14.40 19.64 -13.27
N ASN A 174 -13.67 18.55 -13.51
CA ASN A 174 -14.17 17.35 -14.20
C ASN A 174 -15.22 16.58 -13.39
N LEU A 175 -15.07 16.54 -12.06
CA LEU A 175 -16.08 15.94 -11.18
C LEU A 175 -17.33 16.81 -11.12
N LEU A 176 -17.15 18.12 -10.94
CA LEU A 176 -18.23 19.11 -10.94
C LEU A 176 -19.00 19.09 -12.28
N GLN A 177 -18.31 18.95 -13.42
CA GLN A 177 -18.95 18.86 -14.73
C GLN A 177 -19.88 17.66 -14.90
N LYS A 178 -19.64 16.56 -14.18
CA LYS A 178 -20.52 15.38 -14.19
C LYS A 178 -21.79 15.57 -13.37
N ILE A 179 -21.83 16.58 -12.51
CA ILE A 179 -22.99 16.88 -11.67
C ILE A 179 -24.03 17.61 -12.53
N PRO A 180 -25.29 17.14 -12.58
CA PRO A 180 -26.36 17.78 -13.36
C PRO A 180 -26.51 19.28 -13.07
N TYR A 181 -26.21 19.69 -11.84
CA TYR A 181 -26.19 21.10 -11.41
C TYR A 181 -25.31 22.01 -12.28
N PHE A 182 -24.22 21.48 -12.82
CA PHE A 182 -23.19 22.24 -13.53
C PHE A 182 -23.11 21.91 -15.02
N GLN A 183 -23.94 21.00 -15.52
CA GLN A 183 -23.83 20.43 -16.86
C GLN A 183 -23.97 21.47 -18.00
N SER A 184 -24.71 22.56 -17.77
CA SER A 184 -24.92 23.64 -18.75
C SER A 184 -24.04 24.88 -18.51
N CYS A 185 -23.06 24.81 -17.62
CA CYS A 185 -22.23 25.95 -17.26
C CYS A 185 -21.01 26.13 -18.19
N PRO A 186 -20.59 27.38 -18.49
CA PRO A 186 -19.34 27.67 -19.20
C PRO A 186 -18.10 27.13 -18.47
N GLU A 187 -17.07 26.75 -19.21
CA GLU A 187 -15.83 26.21 -18.63
C GLU A 187 -15.13 27.22 -17.69
N GLU A 188 -15.20 28.51 -18.00
CA GLU A 188 -14.62 29.57 -17.15
C GLU A 188 -15.33 29.66 -15.79
N PHE A 189 -16.65 29.45 -15.76
CA PHE A 189 -17.40 29.41 -14.51
C PHE A 189 -16.99 28.20 -13.66
N LEU A 190 -16.90 27.01 -14.27
CA LEU A 190 -16.51 25.79 -13.57
C LEU A 190 -15.09 25.86 -13.01
N HIS A 191 -14.17 26.52 -13.72
CA HIS A 191 -12.82 26.82 -13.24
C HIS A 191 -12.83 27.71 -11.99
N LEU A 192 -13.64 28.76 -11.97
CA LEU A 192 -13.69 29.64 -10.79
C LEU A 192 -14.31 28.94 -9.58
N ILE A 193 -15.30 28.07 -9.80
CA ILE A 193 -15.91 27.26 -8.74
C ILE A 193 -14.95 26.18 -8.22
N SER A 194 -14.21 25.50 -9.10
CA SER A 194 -13.27 24.45 -8.70
C SER A 194 -12.16 24.95 -7.78
N LEU A 195 -11.77 26.22 -7.89
CA LEU A 195 -10.82 26.88 -6.99
C LEU A 195 -11.39 27.11 -5.58
N LYS A 196 -12.72 27.28 -5.48
CA LYS A 196 -13.44 27.66 -4.26
C LYS A 196 -14.08 26.51 -3.49
N VAL A 197 -14.27 25.35 -4.11
CA VAL A 197 -14.81 24.16 -3.42
C VAL A 197 -13.81 23.54 -2.44
N GLU A 198 -14.35 22.95 -1.37
CA GLU A 198 -13.59 22.25 -0.33
C GLU A 198 -14.12 20.82 -0.14
N PRO A 199 -13.26 19.79 -0.14
CA PRO A 199 -13.69 18.43 0.13
C PRO A 199 -14.03 18.26 1.62
N ARG A 200 -15.17 17.63 1.93
CA ARG A 200 -15.52 17.19 3.28
C ARG A 200 -15.94 15.73 3.31
N HIS A 201 -15.68 15.10 4.46
CA HIS A 201 -15.99 13.71 4.73
C HIS A 201 -16.93 13.60 5.92
N TYR A 202 -17.91 12.69 5.81
CA TYR A 202 -18.86 12.37 6.88
C TYR A 202 -18.91 10.86 7.07
N SER A 203 -19.00 10.43 8.33
CA SER A 203 -19.18 9.01 8.70
C SER A 203 -20.66 8.62 8.57
N PRO A 204 -20.97 7.32 8.46
CA PRO A 204 -22.36 6.85 8.50
C PRO A 204 -23.09 7.39 9.75
N ASN A 205 -24.34 7.80 9.57
CA ASN A 205 -25.24 8.42 10.55
C ASN A 205 -24.94 9.87 10.94
N ASP A 206 -23.88 10.51 10.43
CA ASP A 206 -23.61 11.92 10.69
C ASP A 206 -24.74 12.82 10.12
N LEU A 207 -25.23 13.76 10.94
CA LEU A 207 -26.17 14.79 10.50
C LEU A 207 -25.40 15.90 9.77
N ILE A 208 -25.64 16.04 8.47
CA ILE A 208 -24.97 17.02 7.61
C ILE A 208 -25.73 18.34 7.64
N LEU A 209 -27.05 18.29 7.50
CA LEU A 209 -27.93 19.46 7.60
C LEU A 209 -29.03 19.21 8.61
N LYS A 210 -29.37 20.24 9.37
CA LYS A 210 -30.52 20.26 10.25
C LYS A 210 -31.55 21.26 9.73
N ARG A 211 -32.81 20.85 9.68
CA ARG A 211 -33.97 21.64 9.27
C ARG A 211 -34.13 22.85 10.18
N GLY A 212 -34.49 23.97 9.60
CA GLY A 212 -34.67 25.24 10.31
C GLY A 212 -33.40 26.06 10.46
N ASP A 213 -32.22 25.45 10.33
CA ASP A 213 -30.96 26.17 10.44
C ASP A 213 -30.73 27.11 9.25
N GLN A 214 -29.99 28.19 9.46
CA GLN A 214 -29.59 29.09 8.38
C GLN A 214 -28.41 28.49 7.61
N GLY A 215 -28.67 28.07 6.37
CA GLY A 215 -27.69 27.43 5.51
C GLY A 215 -26.85 28.41 4.69
N ARG A 216 -25.51 28.30 4.76
CA ARG A 216 -24.58 29.10 3.94
C ARG A 216 -23.72 28.28 2.98
N GLU A 217 -24.01 27.00 2.85
CA GLU A 217 -23.17 26.04 2.14
C GLU A 217 -24.01 25.22 1.15
N LEU A 218 -23.48 25.01 -0.05
CA LEU A 218 -23.98 24.03 -1.02
C LEU A 218 -23.12 22.77 -0.94
N PHE A 219 -23.76 21.61 -1.14
CA PHE A 219 -23.12 20.30 -1.03
C PHE A 219 -23.29 19.52 -2.32
N PHE A 220 -22.21 18.88 -2.77
CA PHE A 220 -22.12 18.12 -4.02
C PHE A 220 -21.56 16.73 -3.74
N ILE A 221 -22.35 15.67 -3.92
CA ILE A 221 -21.97 14.31 -3.52
C ILE A 221 -21.04 13.70 -4.57
N ILE A 222 -19.84 13.31 -4.14
CA ILE A 222 -18.84 12.63 -4.98
C ILE A 222 -18.97 11.12 -4.83
N SER A 223 -19.10 10.64 -3.59
CA SER A 223 -19.34 9.23 -3.29
C SER A 223 -20.12 9.07 -1.97
N GLY A 224 -20.88 7.98 -1.87
CA GLY A 224 -21.75 7.69 -0.74
C GLY A 224 -23.21 8.11 -0.96
N THR A 225 -24.03 7.95 0.08
CA THR A 225 -25.48 8.13 0.03
C THR A 225 -25.98 8.97 1.19
N VAL A 226 -26.73 10.03 0.89
CA VAL A 226 -27.38 10.92 1.86
C VAL A 226 -28.88 10.63 1.87
N GLU A 227 -29.46 10.55 3.06
CA GLU A 227 -30.91 10.47 3.25
C GLU A 227 -31.43 11.84 3.70
N VAL A 228 -32.42 12.34 2.98
CA VAL A 228 -33.14 13.58 3.31
C VAL A 228 -34.45 13.19 3.98
N ALA A 229 -34.68 13.67 5.19
CA ALA A 229 -35.81 13.30 6.01
C ALA A 229 -36.54 14.52 6.59
N ASN A 230 -37.84 14.35 6.85
CA ASN A 230 -38.62 15.33 7.60
C ASN A 230 -38.72 14.87 9.04
N VAL A 231 -38.61 15.80 9.98
CA VAL A 231 -39.00 15.56 11.37
C VAL A 231 -40.45 15.98 11.50
N ASP A 232 -41.34 15.01 11.67
CA ASP A 232 -42.70 15.32 12.12
C ASP A 232 -42.63 15.78 13.58
N THR A 233 -43.23 16.94 13.83
CA THR A 233 -43.12 17.65 15.13
C THR A 233 -44.16 17.18 16.15
N ALA A 234 -44.85 16.06 15.90
CA ALA A 234 -45.97 15.60 16.73
C ALA A 234 -45.71 14.29 17.49
N THR A 235 -44.79 13.43 17.05
CA THR A 235 -44.52 12.14 17.71
C THR A 235 -43.03 11.78 17.61
N SER A 236 -42.47 11.28 18.70
CA SER A 236 -41.09 10.81 18.82
C SER A 236 -40.89 9.46 18.12
N ASP A 237 -41.15 9.41 16.82
CA ASP A 237 -40.96 8.24 15.95
C ASP A 237 -39.80 8.42 14.96
N PRO A 238 -39.23 7.33 14.40
CA PRO A 238 -38.06 7.39 13.54
C PRO A 238 -38.31 8.19 12.25
N LEU A 239 -37.32 9.01 11.86
CA LEU A 239 -37.35 9.88 10.68
C LEU A 239 -37.91 9.17 9.44
N THR A 240 -39.01 9.68 8.87
CA THR A 240 -39.53 9.21 7.58
C THR A 240 -38.66 9.75 6.44
N PRO A 241 -38.00 8.88 5.65
CA PRO A 241 -37.12 9.33 4.57
C PRO A 241 -37.95 9.86 3.39
N ILE A 242 -37.74 11.14 3.03
CA ILE A 242 -38.39 11.79 1.89
C ILE A 242 -37.68 11.43 0.59
N ALA A 243 -36.35 11.36 0.62
CA ALA A 243 -35.52 11.07 -0.55
C ALA A 243 -34.16 10.51 -0.15
N ARG A 244 -33.56 9.70 -1.03
CA ARG A 244 -32.15 9.29 -0.94
C ARG A 244 -31.40 9.90 -2.12
N LEU A 245 -30.29 10.58 -1.83
CA LEU A 245 -29.39 11.20 -2.79
C LEU A 245 -28.09 10.41 -2.84
N SER A 246 -27.54 10.25 -4.03
CA SER A 246 -26.37 9.41 -4.32
C SER A 246 -25.28 10.19 -5.06
N ALA A 247 -24.19 9.53 -5.45
CA ALA A 247 -23.09 10.15 -6.18
C ALA A 247 -23.57 10.87 -7.45
N GLY A 248 -23.21 12.14 -7.60
CA GLY A 248 -23.68 13.01 -8.68
C GLY A 248 -24.86 13.91 -8.31
N ASP A 249 -25.53 13.65 -7.18
CA ASP A 249 -26.59 14.52 -6.66
C ASP A 249 -26.03 15.68 -5.83
N TYR A 250 -26.88 16.68 -5.59
CA TYR A 250 -26.54 17.88 -4.82
C TYR A 250 -27.66 18.23 -3.84
N PHE A 251 -27.34 18.99 -2.80
CA PHE A 251 -28.32 19.47 -1.83
C PHE A 251 -27.87 20.74 -1.11
N GLY A 252 -28.84 21.43 -0.48
CA GLY A 252 -28.58 22.66 0.27
C GLY A 252 -28.60 23.95 -0.57
N ASP A 253 -28.91 23.84 -1.87
CA ASP A 253 -29.09 24.92 -2.84
C ASP A 253 -30.23 25.89 -2.44
N ILE A 254 -31.37 25.37 -1.96
CA ILE A 254 -32.56 26.13 -1.56
C ILE A 254 -32.21 27.23 -0.55
N ALA A 255 -31.48 26.88 0.51
CA ALA A 255 -31.16 27.83 1.58
C ALA A 255 -30.20 28.93 1.10
N VAL A 256 -29.26 28.58 0.23
CA VAL A 256 -28.25 29.52 -0.27
C VAL A 256 -28.87 30.51 -1.27
N LEU A 257 -29.66 30.02 -2.22
CA LEU A 257 -30.19 30.80 -3.35
C LEU A 257 -31.51 31.51 -3.06
N LEU A 258 -32.40 30.92 -2.23
CA LEU A 258 -33.68 31.53 -1.86
C LEU A 258 -33.63 32.26 -0.51
N ASN A 259 -32.47 32.23 0.17
CA ASN A 259 -32.28 32.83 1.49
C ASN A 259 -33.31 32.34 2.53
N ALA A 260 -33.65 31.05 2.44
CA ALA A 260 -34.58 30.36 3.32
C ALA A 260 -33.83 29.49 4.34
N PRO A 261 -34.43 29.15 5.49
CA PRO A 261 -33.87 28.13 6.38
C PRO A 261 -33.79 26.77 5.68
N ARG A 262 -32.91 25.87 6.17
CA ARG A 262 -32.78 24.51 5.66
C ARG A 262 -34.14 23.81 5.67
N ALA A 263 -34.56 23.33 4.50
CA ALA A 263 -35.92 22.82 4.30
C ALA A 263 -36.15 21.44 4.92
N ALA A 264 -35.10 20.64 5.10
CA ALA A 264 -35.14 19.27 5.61
C ALA A 264 -33.83 18.90 6.31
N ASP A 265 -33.86 17.81 7.09
CA ASP A 265 -32.66 17.19 7.64
C ASP A 265 -31.96 16.38 6.54
N ALA A 266 -30.64 16.36 6.55
CA ALA A 266 -29.84 15.52 5.67
C ALA A 266 -28.83 14.73 6.49
N ARG A 267 -28.88 13.40 6.40
CA ARG A 267 -28.05 12.48 7.19
C ARG A 267 -27.27 11.54 6.28
N ALA A 268 -26.02 11.28 6.66
CA ALA A 268 -25.19 10.29 6.01
C ALA A 268 -25.73 8.87 6.24
N VAL A 269 -25.96 8.09 5.17
CA VAL A 269 -26.33 6.67 5.28
C VAL A 269 -25.06 5.81 5.24
N THR A 270 -24.17 6.14 4.32
CA THR A 270 -22.86 5.52 4.18
C THR A 270 -21.77 6.54 4.48
N ALA A 271 -20.51 6.11 4.50
CA ALA A 271 -19.39 7.03 4.54
C ALA A 271 -19.42 7.89 3.26
N ILE A 272 -19.53 9.22 3.41
CA ILE A 272 -19.70 10.14 2.28
C ILE A 272 -18.45 10.97 2.08
N GLU A 273 -18.17 11.23 0.81
CA GLU A 273 -17.33 12.33 0.38
C GLU A 273 -18.11 13.29 -0.49
N LEU A 274 -17.98 14.58 -0.20
CA LEU A 274 -18.65 15.64 -0.92
C LEU A 274 -17.76 16.87 -1.08
N TYR A 275 -18.08 17.72 -2.04
CA TYR A 275 -17.57 19.09 -2.10
C TYR A 275 -18.54 20.05 -1.41
N VAL A 276 -17.99 20.97 -0.63
CA VAL A 276 -18.70 22.09 -0.02
C VAL A 276 -18.32 23.38 -0.71
N LEU A 277 -19.32 24.20 -1.01
CA LEU A 277 -19.13 25.54 -1.56
C LEU A 277 -19.85 26.58 -0.71
N ASN A 278 -19.12 27.59 -0.25
CA ASN A 278 -19.69 28.67 0.56
C ASN A 278 -20.53 29.63 -0.30
N LYS A 279 -21.58 30.19 0.32
CA LYS A 279 -22.50 31.16 -0.29
C LYS A 279 -21.78 32.40 -0.80
N SER A 280 -20.84 32.95 -0.03
CA SER A 280 -20.07 34.13 -0.44
C SER A 280 -19.27 33.84 -1.71
N ASP A 281 -18.50 32.75 -1.71
CA ASP A 281 -17.69 32.36 -2.87
C ASP A 281 -18.55 32.06 -4.10
N PHE A 282 -19.70 31.40 -3.92
CA PHE A 282 -20.62 31.11 -5.02
C PHE A 282 -21.24 32.39 -5.60
N ILE A 283 -21.68 33.32 -4.75
CA ILE A 283 -22.25 34.60 -5.19
C ILE A 283 -21.19 35.45 -5.90
N ASP A 284 -19.96 35.48 -5.38
CA ASP A 284 -18.85 36.21 -5.98
C ASP A 284 -18.58 35.72 -7.41
N VAL A 285 -18.57 34.40 -7.62
CA VAL A 285 -18.39 33.82 -8.95
C VAL A 285 -19.61 34.04 -9.84
N ILE A 286 -20.83 33.84 -9.32
CA ILE A 286 -22.09 34.05 -10.07
C ILE A 286 -22.25 35.51 -10.52
N SER A 287 -21.76 36.49 -9.73
CA SER A 287 -21.86 37.91 -10.09
C SER A 287 -21.20 38.25 -11.43
N ARG A 288 -20.24 37.43 -11.87
CA ARG A 288 -19.55 37.54 -13.17
C ARG A 288 -20.34 36.92 -14.32
N PHE A 289 -21.40 36.15 -14.04
CA PHE A 289 -22.21 35.43 -15.02
C PHE A 289 -23.73 35.60 -14.74
N PRO A 290 -24.31 36.78 -15.03
CA PRO A 290 -25.71 37.10 -14.70
C PRO A 290 -26.77 36.14 -15.29
N GLU A 291 -26.49 35.54 -16.45
CA GLU A 291 -27.39 34.56 -17.08
C GLU A 291 -27.50 33.26 -16.28
N LEU A 292 -26.40 32.82 -15.65
CA LEU A 292 -26.40 31.63 -14.78
C LEU A 292 -27.13 31.90 -13.46
N GLN A 293 -27.11 33.14 -12.97
CA GLN A 293 -27.81 33.51 -11.74
C GLN A 293 -29.31 33.20 -11.81
N LYS A 294 -29.96 33.54 -12.94
CA LYS A 294 -31.37 33.24 -13.17
C LYS A 294 -31.62 31.73 -13.23
N HIS A 295 -30.74 31.00 -13.93
CA HIS A 295 -30.83 29.56 -14.07
C HIS A 295 -30.76 28.83 -12.72
N PHE A 296 -29.76 29.12 -11.91
CA PHE A 296 -29.60 28.49 -10.59
C PHE A 296 -30.76 28.83 -9.65
N LYS A 297 -31.26 30.07 -9.69
CA LYS A 297 -32.43 30.47 -8.90
C LYS A 297 -33.67 29.64 -9.27
N MET A 298 -33.92 29.47 -10.56
CA MET A 298 -35.03 28.63 -11.06
C MET A 298 -34.87 27.16 -10.65
N MET A 299 -33.64 26.62 -10.69
CA MET A 299 -33.37 25.26 -10.20
C MET A 299 -33.72 25.11 -8.72
N ALA A 300 -33.32 26.08 -7.88
CA ALA A 300 -33.62 26.05 -6.44
C ALA A 300 -35.13 26.17 -6.15
N GLU A 301 -35.88 26.95 -6.93
CA GLU A 301 -37.34 27.04 -6.84
C GLU A 301 -38.01 25.69 -7.21
N ASN A 302 -37.52 25.00 -8.24
CA ASN A 302 -37.98 23.66 -8.60
C ASN A 302 -37.68 22.62 -7.52
N SER A 303 -36.44 22.61 -6.97
CA SER A 303 -36.05 21.73 -5.86
C SER A 303 -36.97 21.89 -4.65
N LEU A 304 -37.36 23.13 -4.33
CA LEU A 304 -38.29 23.42 -3.23
C LEU A 304 -39.71 22.91 -3.51
N ASN A 305 -40.21 23.03 -4.73
CA ASN A 305 -41.53 22.54 -5.12
C ASN A 305 -41.59 21.01 -5.10
N ASP A 306 -40.56 20.33 -5.61
CA ASP A 306 -40.46 18.88 -5.59
C ASP A 306 -40.42 18.32 -4.16
N LEU A 307 -39.68 18.98 -3.26
CA LEU A 307 -39.62 18.58 -1.86
C LEU A 307 -40.99 18.72 -1.17
N ARG A 308 -41.75 19.79 -1.49
CA ARG A 308 -43.12 19.99 -0.98
C ARG A 308 -44.11 18.96 -1.53
N LEU A 309 -44.03 18.63 -2.81
CA LEU A 309 -44.88 17.62 -3.44
C LEU A 309 -44.64 16.24 -2.84
N LYS A 310 -43.36 15.84 -2.70
CA LYS A 310 -42.99 14.55 -2.07
C LYS A 310 -43.44 14.47 -0.62
N ALA A 311 -43.30 15.54 0.15
CA ALA A 311 -43.81 15.63 1.52
C ALA A 311 -45.35 15.53 1.58
N SER A 312 -46.07 16.13 0.63
CA SER A 312 -47.55 16.06 0.57
C SER A 312 -48.09 14.68 0.17
N LEU A 313 -47.33 13.89 -0.60
CA LEU A 313 -47.75 12.55 -1.04
C LEU A 313 -47.64 11.52 0.09
N LEU A 314 -46.62 11.64 0.94
CA LEU A 314 -46.47 10.81 2.15
C LEU A 314 -47.65 11.00 3.11
N ASN A 315 -48.11 12.24 3.31
CA ASN A 315 -49.23 12.55 4.21
C ASN A 315 -50.62 12.09 3.71
N LYS A 316 -50.76 11.63 2.45
CA LYS A 316 -52.04 11.14 1.91
C LYS A 316 -52.23 9.64 2.10
N VAL A 317 -51.16 8.87 2.35
CA VAL A 317 -51.23 7.41 2.50
C VAL A 317 -51.79 7.02 3.88
N ASP A 318 -51.65 7.88 4.88
CA ASP A 318 -52.11 7.63 6.25
C ASP A 318 -53.59 8.00 6.51
N ALA A 319 -54.30 8.57 5.53
CA ALA A 319 -55.66 9.10 5.71
C ALA A 319 -56.80 8.21 5.19
N GLU A 320 -56.53 7.09 4.53
CA GLU A 320 -57.57 6.22 3.91
C GLU A 320 -57.76 4.84 4.59
N THR A 321 -57.51 4.73 5.90
CA THR A 321 -57.80 3.50 6.68
C THR A 321 -58.72 3.74 7.88
N GLU A 322 -59.95 4.20 7.63
CA GLU A 322 -61.08 3.93 8.53
C GLU A 322 -62.34 3.56 7.71
N SER A 323 -62.80 2.33 7.87
CA SER A 323 -64.05 1.78 7.32
C SER A 323 -65.29 2.38 8.01
N PRO A 324 -66.50 2.32 7.40
CA PRO A 324 -67.37 1.19 7.74
C PRO A 324 -68.26 0.64 6.60
N ARG A 325 -68.88 -0.50 6.94
CA ARG A 325 -69.65 -1.48 6.17
C ARG A 325 -71.04 -1.00 5.71
N ASP A 326 -71.50 -1.46 4.55
CA ASP A 326 -72.76 -2.23 4.32
C ASP A 326 -73.13 -2.29 2.81
N ALA A 327 -73.64 -3.45 2.36
CA ALA A 327 -74.12 -3.73 0.98
C ALA A 327 -75.66 -3.49 0.88
N PRO A 328 -76.41 -3.78 -0.23
CA PRO A 328 -76.06 -4.23 -1.59
C PRO A 328 -76.88 -3.60 -2.78
N LEU A 329 -76.51 -3.96 -4.04
CA LEU A 329 -77.32 -4.11 -5.29
C LEU A 329 -78.04 -2.91 -5.97
N ASP A 330 -77.67 -2.60 -7.24
CA ASP A 330 -78.49 -2.82 -8.47
C ASP A 330 -78.11 -1.92 -9.68
N GLY A 331 -78.01 -2.51 -10.88
CA GLY A 331 -78.74 -2.00 -12.07
C GLY A 331 -78.07 -1.11 -13.15
N ILE A 332 -77.51 -1.76 -14.19
CA ILE A 332 -77.77 -1.54 -15.65
C ILE A 332 -77.12 -0.36 -16.46
N SER A 333 -76.34 -0.77 -17.50
CA SER A 333 -76.08 -0.23 -18.87
C SER A 333 -75.45 1.16 -19.10
N THR A 334 -74.58 1.43 -20.09
CA THR A 334 -74.26 0.80 -21.40
C THR A 334 -73.00 1.44 -22.03
N THR A 335 -72.14 0.62 -22.68
CA THR A 335 -71.34 0.83 -23.94
C THR A 335 -70.41 2.05 -24.08
N LEU A 336 -69.13 1.98 -24.53
CA LEU A 336 -68.53 1.28 -25.68
C LEU A 336 -66.99 1.32 -25.58
N GLY A 337 -66.28 0.28 -26.06
CA GLY A 337 -65.01 0.46 -26.78
C GLY A 337 -63.70 -0.11 -26.18
N ASN A 338 -63.55 -1.43 -26.22
CA ASN A 338 -62.34 -2.27 -26.32
C ASN A 338 -61.03 -1.58 -26.78
N ALA A 339 -59.81 -1.98 -26.40
CA ALA A 339 -59.33 -3.15 -25.65
C ALA A 339 -57.93 -2.89 -25.05
N THR A 340 -57.72 -3.51 -23.90
CA THR A 340 -56.51 -3.62 -23.07
C THR A 340 -55.57 -4.77 -23.50
N PRO A 341 -54.31 -4.79 -22.99
CA PRO A 341 -53.37 -5.91 -23.00
C PRO A 341 -53.62 -6.86 -21.79
N PRO A 342 -52.80 -7.90 -21.56
CA PRO A 342 -52.62 -8.52 -20.23
C PRO A 342 -51.18 -8.22 -19.70
N ILE A 343 -50.90 -7.70 -18.49
CA ILE A 343 -51.16 -8.14 -17.08
C ILE A 343 -50.75 -9.64 -16.91
N THR A 344 -49.91 -10.11 -15.99
CA THR A 344 -49.84 -9.90 -14.52
C THR A 344 -48.48 -10.29 -13.91
N LEU A 345 -48.30 -9.73 -12.71
CA LEU A 345 -47.24 -9.85 -11.71
C LEU A 345 -47.41 -11.09 -10.80
N ASP A 346 -46.43 -11.24 -9.90
CA ASP A 346 -46.38 -11.99 -8.62
C ASP A 346 -45.85 -13.43 -8.67
N SER A 347 -45.08 -13.96 -7.70
CA SER A 347 -44.38 -13.45 -6.51
C SER A 347 -43.76 -14.67 -5.78
N VAL A 348 -42.48 -14.55 -5.40
CA VAL A 348 -41.79 -15.15 -4.22
C VAL A 348 -41.36 -16.64 -4.17
N CYS A 349 -40.09 -16.77 -3.73
CA CYS A 349 -39.21 -17.88 -3.32
C CYS A 349 -39.78 -19.21 -2.81
N SER A 350 -39.01 -20.29 -3.07
CA SER A 350 -38.59 -21.32 -2.08
C SER A 350 -37.40 -22.17 -2.59
N THR A 351 -36.64 -22.70 -1.63
CA THR A 351 -35.33 -23.38 -1.61
C THR A 351 -35.24 -24.81 -2.17
N THR A 352 -34.03 -25.28 -2.58
CA THR A 352 -33.24 -26.46 -2.08
C THR A 352 -32.33 -27.17 -3.13
N SER A 353 -31.05 -27.35 -2.77
CA SER A 353 -30.09 -28.49 -2.96
C SER A 353 -29.82 -29.20 -4.32
N ASP A 354 -28.51 -29.24 -4.66
CA ASP A 354 -27.64 -30.29 -5.24
C ASP A 354 -27.87 -30.90 -6.65
N GLN A 355 -26.91 -30.66 -7.56
CA GLN A 355 -26.03 -31.66 -8.23
C GLN A 355 -25.08 -30.99 -9.27
N ASP A 356 -23.80 -31.37 -9.24
CA ASP A 356 -22.74 -31.12 -10.25
C ASP A 356 -22.49 -32.47 -10.99
N PRO A 357 -22.03 -32.58 -12.27
CA PRO A 357 -20.70 -32.08 -12.70
C PRO A 357 -20.52 -31.68 -14.21
N THR A 358 -19.39 -30.99 -14.46
CA THR A 358 -18.56 -30.96 -15.70
C THR A 358 -19.09 -30.27 -16.99
N LEU A 359 -18.46 -29.13 -17.34
CA LEU A 359 -17.57 -28.95 -18.52
C LEU A 359 -17.19 -27.45 -18.71
N LEU A 360 -15.90 -27.14 -18.57
CA LEU A 360 -15.22 -25.95 -19.12
C LEU A 360 -14.60 -26.33 -20.50
N PRO A 361 -13.96 -25.44 -21.32
CA PRO A 361 -13.56 -24.02 -21.17
C PRO A 361 -13.69 -23.19 -22.51
N PRO A 362 -12.95 -22.08 -22.79
CA PRO A 362 -12.65 -20.84 -22.02
C PRO A 362 -12.80 -19.52 -22.84
N THR A 363 -12.33 -18.40 -22.26
CA THR A 363 -11.92 -17.09 -22.83
C THR A 363 -13.04 -16.08 -23.15
N THR A 364 -13.00 -14.78 -22.81
CA THR A 364 -11.91 -13.86 -22.40
C THR A 364 -12.47 -12.55 -21.80
N ALA A 365 -11.67 -11.96 -20.91
CA ALA A 365 -11.45 -10.51 -20.69
C ALA A 365 -12.33 -9.69 -19.72
N ASN A 366 -11.64 -9.30 -18.62
CA ASN A 366 -11.71 -8.06 -17.82
C ASN A 366 -12.93 -7.92 -16.87
N VAL A 367 -12.73 -7.72 -15.56
CA VAL A 367 -12.39 -6.40 -14.98
C VAL A 367 -11.87 -6.53 -13.52
N LEU A 368 -10.72 -5.85 -13.28
CA LEU A 368 -10.18 -5.17 -12.06
C LEU A 368 -10.34 -5.79 -10.64
N LYS A 369 -9.21 -6.14 -10.00
CA LYS A 369 -8.50 -5.36 -8.93
C LYS A 369 -9.39 -5.00 -7.72
N THR A 370 -9.29 -5.72 -6.61
CA THR A 370 -8.46 -5.37 -5.43
C THR A 370 -8.06 -3.90 -5.27
N THR A 371 -8.43 -3.34 -4.12
CA THR A 371 -7.63 -2.41 -3.32
C THR A 371 -7.73 -2.91 -1.87
N GLU A 372 -6.82 -2.66 -0.94
CA GLU A 372 -5.43 -2.24 -0.98
C GLU A 372 -4.89 -2.56 0.43
N THR A 373 -3.63 -2.96 0.49
CA THR A 373 -2.83 -3.00 1.71
C THR A 373 -2.39 -1.59 2.13
N ARG A 374 -2.14 -1.33 3.42
CA ARG A 374 -1.21 -0.26 3.80
C ARG A 374 -0.16 -0.60 4.85
N ARG A 375 0.89 0.21 4.83
CA ARG A 375 2.31 -0.06 5.11
C ARG A 375 2.82 0.60 6.41
N ARG A 376 4.08 0.25 6.79
CA ARG A 376 5.23 1.10 7.25
C ARG A 376 6.34 0.16 7.82
N ARG A 377 7.67 0.41 7.85
CA ARG A 377 8.64 1.52 7.57
C ARG A 377 10.05 0.89 7.35
N GLY A 378 10.95 1.44 6.50
CA GLY A 378 12.20 2.19 6.84
C GLY A 378 13.47 1.28 6.75
N SER A 379 14.66 1.58 6.20
CA SER A 379 15.40 2.84 6.06
C SER A 379 16.58 2.77 5.03
N VAL A 380 16.83 3.91 4.35
CA VAL A 380 18.06 4.61 3.88
C VAL A 380 19.40 3.87 3.59
N ALA A 381 19.95 4.06 2.37
CA ALA A 381 21.33 4.54 2.11
C ALA A 381 21.62 4.80 0.61
N ILE A 382 22.42 5.84 0.36
CA ILE A 382 22.82 6.59 -0.84
C ILE A 382 23.66 5.77 -1.88
N TRP A 383 24.17 6.45 -2.93
CA TRP A 383 25.18 6.11 -3.98
C TRP A 383 24.55 5.81 -5.37
N SER A 384 25.04 6.26 -6.53
CA SER A 384 26.20 7.05 -6.95
C SER A 384 26.12 7.28 -8.49
N ASP A 385 26.44 8.48 -8.98
CA ASP A 385 26.38 8.88 -10.40
C ASP A 385 27.67 8.48 -11.18
N PRO A 386 27.58 7.80 -12.34
CA PRO A 386 28.73 7.37 -13.14
C PRO A 386 29.62 8.48 -13.74
N ASN A 387 29.13 9.72 -13.88
CA ASN A 387 29.93 10.81 -14.47
C ASN A 387 30.86 11.51 -13.46
N LEU A 388 30.64 11.30 -12.15
CA LEU A 388 31.50 11.82 -11.09
C LEU A 388 32.74 10.94 -10.83
N VAL A 389 32.74 9.69 -11.28
CA VAL A 389 33.89 8.78 -11.17
C VAL A 389 35.00 9.13 -12.19
N ALA A 390 34.65 9.72 -13.34
CA ALA A 390 35.62 10.15 -14.34
C ALA A 390 36.31 11.49 -13.99
N LEU A 391 35.73 12.29 -13.09
CA LEU A 391 36.29 13.55 -12.59
C LEU A 391 37.18 13.37 -11.36
N ALA A 392 37.03 12.27 -10.61
CA ALA A 392 37.83 11.98 -9.42
C ALA A 392 39.29 11.54 -9.71
N ASN A 393 39.62 11.21 -10.97
CA ASN A 393 40.98 10.82 -11.40
C ASN A 393 41.81 11.97 -11.99
N ARG A 394 41.40 13.23 -11.80
CA ARG A 394 42.20 14.41 -12.13
C ARG A 394 42.44 15.23 -10.87
N ASN A 395 43.52 14.92 -10.15
CA ASN A 395 44.29 15.76 -9.20
C ASN A 395 44.69 14.99 -7.94
N ILE A 396 45.74 14.17 -8.04
CA ILE A 396 46.70 14.02 -6.95
C ILE A 396 48.00 14.68 -7.43
N LYS A 397 48.44 15.68 -6.67
CA LYS A 397 49.65 16.47 -6.88
C LYS A 397 50.89 15.58 -6.94
N GLU A 398 51.62 15.67 -8.04
CA GLU A 398 53.06 15.38 -8.07
C GLU A 398 53.84 16.44 -7.27
N PRO A 399 54.95 16.08 -6.60
CA PRO A 399 55.91 17.05 -6.10
C PRO A 399 56.74 17.65 -7.25
N ALA A 400 57.21 18.87 -7.02
CA ALA A 400 57.66 19.83 -8.02
C ALA A 400 58.97 19.48 -8.77
N LYS A 401 59.06 20.07 -9.96
CA LYS A 401 60.20 20.13 -10.87
C LYS A 401 61.47 20.72 -10.24
N GLU A 402 62.60 20.07 -10.50
CA GLU A 402 63.87 20.77 -10.77
C GLU A 402 64.43 20.35 -12.13
N SER A 403 65.31 21.21 -12.62
CA SER A 403 65.55 21.62 -14.00
C SER A 403 66.35 20.68 -14.91
N ARG A 404 66.09 20.80 -16.22
CA ARG A 404 66.92 20.34 -17.33
C ARG A 404 68.39 20.76 -17.18
N LEU A 405 69.30 19.82 -17.39
CA LEU A 405 70.58 20.01 -18.09
C LEU A 405 70.93 18.73 -18.89
N LYS A 406 71.79 18.91 -19.88
CA LYS A 406 71.95 18.13 -21.10
C LYS A 406 72.85 16.90 -20.96
N ASP A 407 72.85 16.13 -22.06
CA ASP A 407 74.00 15.45 -22.69
C ASP A 407 74.10 13.91 -22.60
N ASN A 408 74.05 13.34 -23.82
CA ASN A 408 75.02 12.41 -24.39
C ASN A 408 74.98 10.88 -24.11
N VAL A 409 74.77 10.15 -25.22
CA VAL A 409 75.73 9.19 -25.83
C VAL A 409 75.73 7.74 -25.32
N VAL A 410 75.36 6.86 -26.27
CA VAL A 410 75.98 5.56 -26.65
C VAL A 410 75.48 4.26 -26.01
N SER A 411 75.12 3.35 -26.93
CA SER A 411 75.30 1.88 -27.05
C SER A 411 75.35 1.02 -25.78
N SER A 412 74.88 -0.22 -25.75
CA SER A 412 75.08 -1.31 -26.71
C SER A 412 74.37 -2.55 -26.19
N HIS A 413 74.05 -3.47 -27.11
CA HIS A 413 73.98 -4.94 -26.95
C HIS A 413 74.28 -5.54 -25.56
N ALA A 414 73.43 -6.45 -25.09
CA ALA A 414 73.65 -7.89 -25.29
C ALA A 414 72.61 -8.73 -24.53
N SER A 415 72.29 -9.85 -25.15
CA SER A 415 71.43 -10.95 -24.73
C SER A 415 71.85 -11.59 -23.42
N GLN A 416 70.90 -12.05 -22.60
CA GLN A 416 70.94 -13.39 -21.98
C GLN A 416 69.62 -13.75 -21.29
N GLN A 417 69.22 -15.01 -21.50
CA GLN A 417 68.13 -15.73 -20.86
C GLN A 417 68.31 -15.75 -19.34
N ASP A 418 67.21 -15.69 -18.56
CA ASP A 418 67.06 -16.60 -17.43
C ASP A 418 65.66 -16.64 -16.78
N SER A 419 65.27 -17.88 -16.47
CA SER A 419 64.46 -18.33 -15.33
C SER A 419 63.07 -17.74 -15.05
N ILE A 420 62.08 -18.64 -15.10
CA ILE A 420 60.76 -18.49 -14.48
C ILE A 420 60.96 -18.35 -12.96
N MET A 421 60.84 -17.13 -12.42
CA MET A 421 60.78 -16.91 -10.96
C MET A 421 59.42 -17.37 -10.42
N LYS A 422 59.43 -18.39 -9.57
CA LYS A 422 58.33 -18.69 -8.63
C LYS A 422 58.09 -17.48 -7.72
N PRO A 423 56.84 -17.19 -7.31
CA PRO A 423 56.58 -16.13 -6.34
C PRO A 423 57.17 -16.51 -4.97
N PRO A 424 57.62 -15.53 -4.17
CA PRO A 424 58.35 -15.79 -2.94
C PRO A 424 57.46 -16.46 -1.89
N GLU A 425 57.90 -17.59 -1.35
CA GLU A 425 57.31 -18.20 -0.16
C GLU A 425 57.60 -17.31 1.06
N TYR A 426 56.59 -16.56 1.50
CA TYR A 426 56.60 -15.97 2.84
C TYR A 426 56.42 -17.06 3.88
N ALA A 427 57.52 -17.53 4.47
CA ALA A 427 57.49 -18.31 5.70
C ALA A 427 57.11 -17.40 6.87
N GLY A 428 55.82 -17.36 7.22
CA GLY A 428 55.34 -16.70 8.44
C GLY A 428 55.95 -17.34 9.69
N ASP A 429 56.21 -16.55 10.74
CA ASP A 429 57.13 -16.87 11.85
C ASP A 429 56.74 -18.00 12.82
N GLY A 430 55.76 -18.84 12.47
CA GLY A 430 55.37 -20.01 13.28
C GLY A 430 54.48 -19.68 14.49
N ARG A 431 54.28 -18.41 14.89
CA ARG A 431 53.41 -18.05 16.04
C ARG A 431 51.96 -18.54 15.94
N PHE A 432 51.44 -18.77 14.73
CA PHE A 432 50.10 -19.35 14.55
C PHE A 432 49.99 -20.82 15.02
N GLN A 433 51.12 -21.52 15.21
CA GLN A 433 51.14 -22.87 15.79
C GLN A 433 50.91 -22.89 17.30
N LEU A 434 50.92 -21.72 17.97
CA LEU A 434 50.63 -21.62 19.41
C LEU A 434 49.14 -21.83 19.74
N PHE A 435 48.25 -21.62 18.77
CA PHE A 435 46.82 -21.83 18.95
C PHE A 435 46.44 -23.26 18.53
N ASN A 436 45.91 -24.04 19.48
CA ASN A 436 45.19 -25.28 19.18
C ASN A 436 44.06 -24.96 18.17
N GLN A 437 43.80 -25.88 17.23
CA GLN A 437 42.64 -25.83 16.32
C GLN A 437 41.31 -25.57 17.05
N ASP A 438 41.11 -26.08 18.27
CA ASP A 438 39.90 -25.82 19.07
C ASP A 438 39.77 -24.36 19.52
N ILE A 439 40.90 -23.73 19.87
CA ILE A 439 40.90 -22.31 20.28
C ILE A 439 40.67 -21.46 19.03
N LEU A 440 41.31 -21.82 17.92
CA LEU A 440 41.18 -21.09 16.67
C LEU A 440 39.76 -21.19 16.11
N SER A 441 39.10 -22.35 16.17
CA SER A 441 37.71 -22.51 15.73
C SER A 441 36.76 -21.65 16.57
N ARG A 442 36.95 -21.61 17.91
CA ARG A 442 36.18 -20.72 18.80
C ARG A 442 36.40 -19.25 18.47
N ILE A 443 37.63 -18.82 18.20
CA ILE A 443 37.92 -17.44 17.82
C ILE A 443 37.21 -17.11 16.51
N ILE A 444 37.36 -17.94 15.48
CA ILE A 444 36.78 -17.66 14.16
C ILE A 444 35.25 -17.65 14.20
N ASN A 445 34.61 -18.52 14.99
CA ASN A 445 33.15 -18.53 15.14
C ASN A 445 32.58 -17.28 15.85
N MET A 446 33.45 -16.47 16.48
CA MET A 446 33.07 -15.17 17.05
C MET A 446 33.27 -14.01 16.07
N LEU A 447 33.87 -14.25 14.91
CA LEU A 447 34.14 -13.24 13.88
C LEU A 447 32.97 -13.14 12.90
N ASP A 448 32.78 -11.95 12.34
CA ASP A 448 31.85 -11.75 11.23
C ASP A 448 32.42 -12.32 9.91
N PHE A 449 31.56 -12.58 8.94
CA PHE A 449 31.97 -13.21 7.69
C PHE A 449 33.09 -12.42 6.97
N SER A 450 33.08 -11.09 7.04
CA SER A 450 34.11 -10.24 6.45
C SER A 450 35.48 -10.46 7.11
N SER A 451 35.54 -10.53 8.44
CA SER A 451 36.78 -10.81 9.16
C SER A 451 37.29 -12.22 8.89
N ILE A 452 36.40 -13.20 8.72
CA ILE A 452 36.82 -14.57 8.35
C ILE A 452 37.45 -14.59 6.95
N LEU A 453 36.89 -13.85 5.98
CA LEU A 453 37.50 -13.70 4.67
C LEU A 453 38.89 -13.04 4.76
N GLN A 454 39.02 -11.97 5.55
CA GLN A 454 40.32 -11.32 5.78
C GLN A 454 41.31 -12.29 6.43
N PHE A 455 40.88 -13.07 7.43
CA PHE A 455 41.69 -14.10 8.07
C PHE A 455 42.18 -15.14 7.07
N SER A 456 41.31 -15.60 6.15
CA SER A 456 41.68 -16.54 5.08
C SER A 456 42.68 -15.96 4.07
N ALA A 457 42.81 -14.64 4.01
CA ALA A 457 43.77 -13.95 3.16
C ALA A 457 45.15 -13.76 3.83
N VAL A 458 45.27 -13.93 5.16
CA VAL A 458 46.52 -13.72 5.91
C VAL A 458 47.61 -14.73 5.53
N SER A 459 47.26 -16.02 5.40
CA SER A 459 48.22 -17.06 5.04
C SER A 459 47.55 -18.29 4.42
N LYS A 460 48.33 -19.11 3.70
CA LYS A 460 47.86 -20.40 3.16
C LYS A 460 47.31 -21.32 4.25
N LYS A 461 47.94 -21.35 5.44
CA LYS A 461 47.47 -22.14 6.59
C LYS A 461 46.12 -21.65 7.11
N CYS A 462 45.91 -20.34 7.21
CA CYS A 462 44.64 -19.75 7.64
C CYS A 462 43.52 -20.09 6.65
N ARG A 463 43.81 -20.02 5.34
CA ARG A 463 42.87 -20.44 4.29
C ARG A 463 42.54 -21.92 4.39
N GLU A 464 43.54 -22.78 4.49
CA GLU A 464 43.34 -24.22 4.63
C GLU A 464 42.57 -24.58 5.90
N PHE A 465 42.79 -23.85 7.00
CA PHE A 465 42.01 -24.02 8.23
C PHE A 465 40.54 -23.66 8.02
N VAL A 466 40.26 -22.50 7.42
CA VAL A 466 38.89 -22.07 7.08
C VAL A 466 38.25 -23.01 6.04
N GLN A 467 39.00 -23.65 5.16
CA GLN A 467 38.44 -24.58 4.16
C GLN A 467 38.21 -25.98 4.70
N LYS A 468 39.06 -26.47 5.61
CA LYS A 468 39.04 -27.88 6.07
C LYS A 468 38.44 -28.10 7.46
N SER A 469 38.30 -27.06 8.29
CA SER A 469 37.81 -27.24 9.66
C SER A 469 36.29 -27.34 9.71
N ASP A 470 35.76 -28.51 10.10
CA ASP A 470 34.32 -28.75 10.22
C ASP A 470 33.61 -27.85 11.26
N ALA A 471 34.38 -27.30 12.20
CA ALA A 471 33.87 -26.46 13.28
C ALA A 471 33.61 -25.00 12.86
N VAL A 472 34.06 -24.57 11.67
CA VAL A 472 34.06 -23.17 11.23
C VAL A 472 33.16 -22.99 10.01
N MET A 473 32.57 -21.81 9.77
CA MET A 473 31.64 -21.55 8.65
C MET A 473 30.33 -22.36 8.69
N GLN A 474 29.87 -22.77 9.87
CA GLN A 474 28.52 -23.35 10.02
C GLN A 474 27.42 -22.28 9.96
N HIS A 475 27.74 -21.06 10.35
CA HIS A 475 26.84 -19.91 10.39
C HIS A 475 27.44 -18.82 9.51
N VAL A 476 26.73 -18.46 8.43
CA VAL A 476 27.20 -17.48 7.46
C VAL A 476 26.11 -16.44 7.26
N ASP A 477 26.39 -15.22 7.72
CA ASP A 477 25.53 -14.07 7.49
C ASP A 477 26.13 -13.15 6.42
N LEU A 478 25.41 -13.05 5.31
CA LEU A 478 25.77 -12.23 4.17
C LEU A 478 24.89 -10.98 4.04
N SER A 479 23.95 -10.77 4.97
CA SER A 479 22.99 -9.66 4.94
C SER A 479 23.67 -8.29 4.98
N HIS A 480 24.80 -8.17 5.69
CA HIS A 480 25.61 -6.95 5.75
C HIS A 480 26.22 -6.53 4.40
N LEU A 481 26.30 -7.47 3.46
CA LEU A 481 26.85 -7.26 2.12
C LEU A 481 25.76 -7.11 1.04
N ASN A 482 24.51 -6.89 1.46
CA ASN A 482 23.30 -6.80 0.63
C ASN A 482 23.41 -6.04 -0.70
N LYS A 483 24.16 -4.94 -0.76
CA LYS A 483 24.36 -4.12 -1.97
C LYS A 483 25.49 -4.61 -2.89
N ARG A 484 26.36 -5.49 -2.40
CA ARG A 484 27.56 -5.98 -3.11
C ARG A 484 27.43 -7.42 -3.56
N ILE A 485 26.52 -8.19 -2.96
CA ILE A 485 26.31 -9.58 -3.32
C ILE A 485 25.47 -9.68 -4.59
N THR A 486 26.12 -10.17 -5.63
CA THR A 486 25.56 -10.57 -6.92
C THR A 486 25.80 -12.07 -7.11
N ASP A 487 25.19 -12.67 -8.13
CA ASP A 487 25.38 -14.08 -8.47
C ASP A 487 26.88 -14.47 -8.60
N THR A 488 27.68 -13.60 -9.21
CA THR A 488 29.14 -13.79 -9.34
C THR A 488 29.89 -13.71 -8.01
N ALA A 489 29.42 -12.89 -7.07
CA ALA A 489 30.03 -12.81 -5.74
C ALA A 489 29.74 -14.08 -4.93
N LEU A 490 28.54 -14.66 -5.07
CA LEU A 490 28.21 -15.95 -4.49
C LEU A 490 29.12 -17.06 -5.02
N ASP A 491 29.37 -17.10 -6.32
CA ASP A 491 30.28 -18.11 -6.92
C ASP A 491 31.69 -18.04 -6.29
N HIS A 492 32.23 -16.83 -6.08
CA HIS A 492 33.53 -16.65 -5.41
C HIS A 492 33.50 -17.01 -3.92
N ILE A 493 32.42 -16.66 -3.21
CA ILE A 493 32.24 -17.01 -1.81
C ILE A 493 32.18 -18.53 -1.66
N MET A 494 31.45 -19.20 -2.53
CA MET A 494 31.33 -20.65 -2.51
C MET A 494 32.64 -21.34 -2.87
N ALA A 495 33.45 -20.79 -3.77
CA ALA A 495 34.80 -21.29 -4.02
C ALA A 495 35.73 -21.21 -2.78
N LEU A 496 35.44 -20.33 -1.82
CA LEU A 496 36.18 -20.22 -0.57
C LEU A 496 35.61 -21.11 0.55
N VAL A 497 34.30 -21.32 0.57
CA VAL A 497 33.60 -22.02 1.66
C VAL A 497 33.39 -23.51 1.35
N ALA A 498 33.13 -23.87 0.10
CA ALA A 498 33.02 -25.26 -0.32
C ALA A 498 34.42 -25.85 -0.58
N SER A 499 34.68 -27.04 -0.04
CA SER A 499 35.87 -27.82 -0.38
C SER A 499 35.64 -28.63 -1.65
N GLU A 500 36.69 -28.83 -2.46
CA GLU A 500 36.59 -29.66 -3.67
C GLU A 500 35.99 -31.05 -3.36
N GLY A 501 34.82 -31.35 -3.91
CA GLY A 501 34.16 -32.65 -3.83
C GLY A 501 33.30 -32.90 -2.58
N ALA A 502 33.29 -32.01 -1.59
CA ALA A 502 32.40 -32.06 -0.44
C ALA A 502 31.66 -30.71 -0.31
N GLY A 503 30.33 -30.74 -0.46
CA GLY A 503 29.47 -29.54 -0.39
C GLY A 503 29.75 -28.71 0.86
N ALA A 504 29.38 -27.42 0.82
CA ALA A 504 29.62 -26.53 1.93
C ALA A 504 28.89 -27.00 3.20
N ARG A 505 29.60 -26.89 4.32
CA ARG A 505 29.16 -27.32 5.66
C ARG A 505 28.31 -26.28 6.42
N ILE A 506 27.74 -25.35 5.68
CA ILE A 506 26.90 -24.29 6.23
C ILE A 506 25.58 -24.93 6.69
N LYS A 507 25.23 -24.69 7.96
CA LYS A 507 23.95 -25.08 8.55
C LYS A 507 22.98 -23.90 8.58
N GLU A 508 23.49 -22.69 8.80
CA GLU A 508 22.70 -21.47 8.85
C GLU A 508 23.24 -20.44 7.87
N LEU A 509 22.40 -20.00 6.93
CA LEU A 509 22.75 -19.02 5.91
C LEU A 509 21.72 -17.89 5.92
N SER A 510 22.18 -16.65 6.10
CA SER A 510 21.35 -15.46 5.83
C SER A 510 21.83 -14.74 4.58
N LEU A 511 20.91 -14.61 3.62
CA LEU A 511 21.00 -13.77 2.43
C LEU A 511 20.06 -12.57 2.54
N ALA A 512 19.62 -12.22 3.76
CA ALA A 512 18.64 -11.16 3.95
C ALA A 512 19.07 -9.87 3.24
N GLN A 513 18.12 -9.26 2.56
CA GLN A 513 18.26 -8.02 1.80
C GLN A 513 19.24 -8.11 0.62
N CYS A 514 19.75 -9.28 0.24
CA CYS A 514 20.58 -9.43 -0.95
C CYS A 514 19.72 -9.33 -2.23
N PHE A 515 19.37 -8.09 -2.60
CA PHE A 515 18.35 -7.77 -3.61
C PHE A 515 18.70 -8.22 -5.04
N TYR A 516 19.98 -8.48 -5.32
CA TYR A 516 20.52 -8.73 -6.66
C TYR A 516 20.82 -10.21 -6.94
N ILE A 517 20.47 -11.12 -6.03
CA ILE A 517 20.59 -12.56 -6.25
C ILE A 517 19.43 -13.03 -7.13
N THR A 518 19.74 -13.63 -8.27
CA THR A 518 18.74 -14.20 -9.18
C THR A 518 18.54 -15.70 -8.96
N ASP A 519 17.52 -16.28 -9.60
CA ASP A 519 17.28 -17.73 -9.55
C ASP A 519 18.51 -18.54 -10.01
N ASP A 520 19.30 -18.03 -10.96
CA ASP A 520 20.46 -18.74 -11.50
C ASP A 520 21.63 -18.75 -10.52
N GLY A 521 21.91 -17.62 -9.85
CA GLY A 521 22.92 -17.55 -8.81
C GLY A 521 22.51 -18.35 -7.57
N PHE A 522 21.24 -18.25 -7.18
CA PHE A 522 20.69 -19.00 -6.06
C PHE A 522 20.73 -20.51 -6.31
N LYS A 523 20.42 -20.97 -7.52
CA LYS A 523 20.55 -22.38 -7.92
C LYS A 523 21.95 -22.94 -7.66
N ARG A 524 22.98 -22.25 -8.16
CA ARG A 524 24.37 -22.69 -8.00
C ARG A 524 24.80 -22.72 -6.53
N LEU A 525 24.25 -21.79 -5.73
CA LEU A 525 24.50 -21.73 -4.30
C LEU A 525 23.90 -22.93 -3.56
N ILE A 526 22.60 -23.21 -3.73
CA ILE A 526 21.91 -24.27 -2.98
C ILE A 526 22.32 -25.69 -3.39
N GLU A 527 22.76 -25.89 -4.63
CA GLU A 527 23.33 -27.17 -5.09
C GLU A 527 24.60 -27.55 -4.31
N GLN A 528 25.26 -26.58 -3.66
CA GLN A 528 26.43 -26.77 -2.83
C GLN A 528 26.11 -26.81 -1.32
N LEU A 529 24.83 -26.74 -0.92
CA LEU A 529 24.39 -26.60 0.48
C LEU A 529 23.42 -27.72 0.93
N PRO A 530 23.81 -29.00 0.87
CA PRO A 530 22.90 -30.12 1.15
C PRO A 530 22.47 -30.24 2.62
N ASN A 531 23.23 -29.67 3.55
CA ASN A 531 23.03 -29.79 5.00
C ASN A 531 22.52 -28.49 5.65
N VAL A 532 21.97 -27.56 4.87
CA VAL A 532 21.44 -26.31 5.41
C VAL A 532 20.15 -26.60 6.21
N GLU A 533 20.13 -26.13 7.45
CA GLU A 533 19.02 -26.29 8.39
C GLU A 533 18.22 -24.98 8.53
N THR A 534 18.88 -23.83 8.44
CA THR A 534 18.28 -22.50 8.52
C THR A 534 18.66 -21.65 7.31
N LEU A 535 17.66 -21.09 6.64
CA LEU A 535 17.88 -20.24 5.48
C LEU A 535 17.00 -18.99 5.54
N ASP A 536 17.65 -17.83 5.53
CA ASP A 536 16.99 -16.54 5.53
C ASP A 536 17.17 -15.85 4.16
N LEU A 537 16.07 -15.74 3.42
CA LEU A 537 15.97 -15.10 2.10
C LEU A 537 15.14 -13.82 2.16
N ASN A 538 14.98 -13.22 3.35
CA ASN A 538 14.17 -12.03 3.53
C ASN A 538 14.56 -10.95 2.52
N SER A 539 13.58 -10.42 1.80
CA SER A 539 13.77 -9.35 0.82
C SER A 539 14.69 -9.70 -0.36
N CYS A 540 14.87 -10.97 -0.70
CA CYS A 540 15.49 -11.41 -1.95
C CYS A 540 14.52 -11.23 -3.13
N TRP A 541 14.35 -9.99 -3.61
CA TRP A 541 13.27 -9.59 -4.52
C TRP A 541 13.31 -10.18 -5.93
N LEU A 542 14.47 -10.73 -6.35
CA LEU A 542 14.62 -11.29 -7.69
C LEU A 542 14.35 -12.80 -7.74
N LEU A 543 14.31 -13.50 -6.59
CA LEU A 543 13.96 -14.91 -6.50
C LEU A 543 12.48 -15.14 -6.84
N THR A 544 12.21 -16.20 -7.60
CA THR A 544 10.86 -16.58 -8.05
C THR A 544 10.49 -17.98 -7.56
N ASP A 545 9.29 -18.45 -7.90
CA ASP A 545 8.80 -19.80 -7.62
C ASP A 545 9.75 -20.91 -8.12
N LYS A 546 10.62 -20.61 -9.12
CA LYS A 546 11.65 -21.54 -9.58
C LYS A 546 12.70 -21.83 -8.51
N SER A 547 13.11 -20.80 -7.77
CA SER A 547 14.10 -20.93 -6.70
C SER A 547 13.60 -21.84 -5.57
N LEU A 548 12.31 -21.77 -5.24
CA LEU A 548 11.71 -22.60 -4.20
C LEU A 548 11.64 -24.08 -4.57
N ALA A 549 11.34 -24.39 -5.82
CA ALA A 549 11.39 -25.77 -6.31
C ALA A 549 12.80 -26.34 -6.13
N LEU A 550 13.82 -25.60 -6.60
CA LEU A 550 15.21 -26.03 -6.44
C LEU A 550 15.64 -26.22 -4.98
N LEU A 551 15.09 -25.40 -4.08
CA LEU A 551 15.32 -25.46 -2.64
C LEU A 551 14.86 -26.81 -2.07
N ALA A 552 13.64 -27.25 -2.43
CA ALA A 552 13.10 -28.54 -2.05
C ALA A 552 13.94 -29.71 -2.57
N ALA A 553 14.45 -29.61 -3.82
CA ALA A 553 15.29 -30.63 -4.41
C ALA A 553 16.67 -30.76 -3.73
N SER A 554 17.23 -29.66 -3.22
CA SER A 554 18.65 -29.59 -2.85
C SER A 554 18.91 -29.56 -1.34
N CYS A 555 17.92 -29.15 -0.53
CA CYS A 555 18.09 -28.87 0.90
C CYS A 555 17.08 -29.64 1.77
N PRO A 556 17.17 -30.98 1.88
CA PRO A 556 16.15 -31.80 2.56
C PRO A 556 16.13 -31.64 4.09
N GLN A 557 17.20 -31.10 4.70
CA GLN A 557 17.32 -30.91 6.16
C GLN A 557 16.81 -29.55 6.64
N LEU A 558 16.17 -28.77 5.78
CA LEU A 558 15.74 -27.43 6.13
C LEU A 558 14.62 -27.46 7.18
N THR A 559 14.88 -26.81 8.31
CA THR A 559 13.95 -26.70 9.44
C THR A 559 13.40 -25.29 9.61
N ARG A 560 14.14 -24.26 9.18
CA ARG A 560 13.75 -22.86 9.29
C ARG A 560 13.96 -22.12 7.97
N LEU A 561 12.91 -21.46 7.50
CA LEU A 561 12.92 -20.72 6.24
C LEU A 561 12.24 -19.36 6.39
N ASP A 562 12.96 -18.29 6.07
CA ASP A 562 12.39 -16.94 5.94
C ASP A 562 12.33 -16.50 4.47
N LEU A 563 11.12 -16.31 3.95
CA LEU A 563 10.82 -15.80 2.62
C LEU A 563 10.14 -14.42 2.68
N SER A 564 10.26 -13.70 3.79
CA SER A 564 9.58 -12.44 4.02
C SER A 564 9.89 -11.42 2.93
N ASN A 565 8.88 -10.69 2.45
CA ASN A 565 9.00 -9.64 1.43
C ASN A 565 9.63 -10.15 0.11
N CYS A 566 9.56 -11.45 -0.19
CA CYS A 566 9.92 -12.02 -1.49
C CYS A 566 8.77 -11.85 -2.50
N ARG A 567 8.73 -10.67 -3.13
CA ARG A 567 7.58 -10.17 -3.91
C ARG A 567 7.19 -10.98 -5.15
N LYS A 568 8.07 -11.86 -5.63
CA LYS A 568 7.82 -12.67 -6.83
C LYS A 568 7.40 -14.10 -6.50
N ILE A 569 7.41 -14.51 -5.23
CA ILE A 569 6.93 -15.82 -4.77
C ILE A 569 5.40 -15.82 -4.70
N SER A 570 4.78 -16.91 -5.13
CA SER A 570 3.32 -17.13 -5.15
C SER A 570 2.93 -18.49 -4.54
N ASP A 571 1.63 -18.78 -4.47
CA ASP A 571 1.11 -20.08 -4.01
C ASP A 571 1.75 -21.26 -4.76
N ILE A 572 2.07 -21.08 -6.05
CA ILE A 572 2.71 -22.10 -6.89
C ILE A 572 4.12 -22.44 -6.37
N GLY A 573 4.87 -21.44 -5.93
CA GLY A 573 6.20 -21.62 -5.38
C GLY A 573 6.16 -22.39 -4.06
N ILE A 574 5.24 -22.03 -3.16
CA ILE A 574 5.04 -22.73 -1.89
C ILE A 574 4.55 -24.17 -2.13
N PHE A 575 3.60 -24.36 -3.05
CA PHE A 575 3.17 -25.71 -3.42
C PHE A 575 4.33 -26.56 -3.90
N LYS A 576 5.13 -26.06 -4.87
CA LYS A 576 6.30 -26.78 -5.39
C LYS A 576 7.37 -27.03 -4.34
N MET A 577 7.52 -26.12 -3.37
CA MET A 577 8.43 -26.29 -2.26
C MET A 577 8.01 -27.45 -1.34
N LEU A 578 6.70 -27.64 -1.16
CA LEU A 578 6.13 -28.66 -0.28
C LEU A 578 5.88 -30.00 -0.99
N ASP A 579 5.59 -29.97 -2.30
CA ASP A 579 5.21 -31.11 -3.13
C ASP A 579 5.92 -31.08 -4.50
N GLU A 580 7.25 -30.95 -4.52
CA GLU A 580 7.98 -30.81 -5.79
C GLU A 580 7.86 -32.06 -6.68
N LYS A 581 7.74 -33.26 -6.07
CA LYS A 581 7.86 -34.56 -6.75
C LYS A 581 7.10 -35.74 -6.08
N GLN A 582 6.04 -35.50 -5.30
CA GLN A 582 5.39 -36.53 -4.46
C GLN A 582 6.31 -37.18 -3.40
N THR A 583 7.55 -36.70 -3.28
CA THR A 583 8.45 -36.99 -2.18
C THR A 583 8.39 -35.80 -1.24
N ARG A 584 7.59 -35.92 -0.16
CA ARG A 584 7.34 -34.91 0.88
C ARG A 584 8.49 -33.87 0.97
N GLY A 585 8.25 -32.63 0.53
CA GLY A 585 9.25 -31.58 0.31
C GLY A 585 10.22 -31.36 1.48
N PHE A 586 9.94 -30.42 2.38
CA PHE A 586 10.69 -30.29 3.64
C PHE A 586 9.95 -31.07 4.75
N PRO A 587 10.32 -32.33 5.03
CA PRO A 587 9.63 -33.14 6.02
C PRO A 587 9.80 -32.63 7.45
N GLU A 588 10.80 -31.79 7.70
CA GLU A 588 11.19 -31.31 9.04
C GLU A 588 11.03 -29.79 9.18
N LEU A 589 10.24 -29.14 8.31
CA LEU A 589 10.05 -27.69 8.39
C LEU A 589 9.27 -27.34 9.67
N LYS A 590 9.93 -26.60 10.55
CA LYS A 590 9.43 -26.16 11.87
C LYS A 590 9.08 -24.69 11.90
N GLU A 591 9.86 -23.84 11.25
CA GLU A 591 9.62 -22.39 11.24
C GLU A 591 9.56 -21.87 9.81
N LEU A 592 8.46 -21.18 9.50
CA LEU A 592 8.25 -20.58 8.19
C LEU A 592 7.76 -19.14 8.34
N SER A 593 8.50 -18.21 7.72
CA SER A 593 8.06 -16.83 7.59
C SER A 593 7.77 -16.48 6.14
N LEU A 594 6.54 -16.06 5.88
CA LEU A 594 6.02 -15.64 4.59
C LEU A 594 5.54 -14.18 4.66
N SER A 595 5.99 -13.41 5.65
CA SER A 595 5.48 -12.08 5.91
C SER A 595 5.64 -11.15 4.69
N TYR A 596 4.68 -10.27 4.44
CA TYR A 596 4.67 -9.33 3.30
C TYR A 596 4.68 -9.98 1.90
N CYS A 597 4.42 -11.29 1.77
CA CYS A 597 4.30 -11.98 0.49
C CYS A 597 2.90 -11.82 -0.13
N LYS A 598 2.67 -10.68 -0.79
CA LYS A 598 1.35 -10.24 -1.29
C LYS A 598 0.69 -11.13 -2.36
N LYS A 599 1.40 -12.10 -2.93
CA LYS A 599 0.84 -13.00 -3.96
C LYS A 599 0.35 -14.33 -3.38
N LEU A 600 0.56 -14.58 -2.09
CA LEU A 600 0.05 -15.77 -1.40
C LEU A 600 -1.43 -15.57 -1.08
N SER A 601 -2.21 -16.64 -1.16
CA SER A 601 -3.66 -16.68 -0.92
C SER A 601 -4.04 -17.86 -0.02
N ASP A 602 -5.34 -18.10 0.15
CA ASP A 602 -5.91 -19.23 0.91
C ASP A 602 -5.38 -20.61 0.49
N MET A 603 -4.92 -20.73 -0.77
CA MET A 603 -4.26 -21.94 -1.27
C MET A 603 -3.01 -22.28 -0.47
N THR A 604 -2.17 -21.29 -0.13
CA THR A 604 -0.98 -21.49 0.70
C THR A 604 -1.35 -22.09 2.06
N MET A 605 -2.39 -21.59 2.71
CA MET A 605 -2.82 -22.11 4.02
C MET A 605 -3.31 -23.56 3.93
N SER A 606 -4.02 -23.89 2.85
CA SER A 606 -4.47 -25.26 2.58
C SER A 606 -3.29 -26.22 2.34
N HIS A 607 -2.27 -25.78 1.59
CA HIS A 607 -1.05 -26.56 1.38
C HIS A 607 -0.28 -26.76 2.70
N LEU A 608 -0.18 -25.73 3.55
CA LEU A 608 0.49 -25.86 4.84
C LEU A 608 -0.21 -26.87 5.77
N ALA A 609 -1.55 -26.90 5.78
CA ALA A 609 -2.30 -27.91 6.53
C ALA A 609 -2.03 -29.32 6.00
N GLU A 610 -1.96 -29.48 4.68
CA GLU A 610 -1.76 -30.78 4.05
C GLU A 610 -0.35 -31.34 4.27
N PHE A 611 0.68 -30.51 4.18
CA PHE A 611 2.07 -30.97 4.14
C PHE A 611 2.86 -30.70 5.43
N CYS A 612 2.49 -29.70 6.23
CA CYS A 612 3.30 -29.22 7.37
C CYS A 612 2.59 -29.29 8.74
N SER A 613 1.36 -29.81 8.82
CA SER A 613 0.56 -29.80 10.05
C SER A 613 1.25 -30.47 11.25
N ASN A 614 2.00 -31.55 11.03
CA ASN A 614 2.64 -32.30 12.10
C ASN A 614 3.99 -31.74 12.57
N THR A 615 4.60 -30.82 11.81
CA THR A 615 6.00 -30.39 12.02
C THR A 615 6.12 -28.92 12.37
N LEU A 616 5.18 -28.08 11.90
CA LEU A 616 5.27 -26.64 12.00
C LEU A 616 5.09 -26.17 13.46
N GLU A 617 6.12 -25.51 14.00
CA GLU A 617 6.16 -24.92 15.33
C GLU A 617 5.91 -23.40 15.32
N SER A 618 6.30 -22.71 14.24
CA SER A 618 6.16 -21.26 14.07
C SER A 618 5.77 -20.88 12.66
N LEU A 619 4.73 -20.06 12.53
CA LEU A 619 4.27 -19.51 11.26
C LEU A 619 4.09 -17.99 11.35
N ASN A 620 4.72 -17.27 10.42
CA ASN A 620 4.51 -15.83 10.26
C ASN A 620 3.95 -15.51 8.88
N ILE A 621 2.70 -15.05 8.83
CA ILE A 621 2.02 -14.62 7.60
C ILE A 621 1.55 -13.16 7.72
N GLN A 622 2.27 -12.34 8.49
CA GLN A 622 1.99 -10.91 8.63
C GLN A 622 1.83 -10.22 7.26
N ARG A 623 0.79 -9.40 7.10
CA ARG A 623 0.47 -8.67 5.87
C ARG A 623 0.27 -9.54 4.61
N CYS A 624 -0.08 -10.81 4.77
CA CYS A 624 -0.57 -11.63 3.67
C CYS A 624 -2.07 -11.37 3.43
N THR A 625 -2.41 -10.18 2.94
CA THR A 625 -3.80 -9.68 2.86
C THR A 625 -4.69 -10.31 1.79
N ARG A 626 -4.28 -11.41 1.16
CA ARG A 626 -5.17 -12.22 0.31
C ARG A 626 -5.55 -13.54 0.98
N ILE A 627 -5.06 -13.77 2.20
CA ILE A 627 -5.53 -14.84 3.06
C ILE A 627 -6.78 -14.33 3.78
N THR A 628 -7.85 -15.11 3.70
CA THR A 628 -9.17 -14.88 4.25
C THR A 628 -9.56 -16.07 5.13
N ASP A 629 -10.79 -16.07 5.66
CA ASP A 629 -11.30 -17.18 6.46
C ASP A 629 -11.28 -18.52 5.71
N GLN A 630 -11.38 -18.48 4.37
CA GLN A 630 -11.35 -19.67 3.52
C GLN A 630 -10.03 -20.44 3.64
N GLY A 631 -8.91 -19.75 3.87
CA GLY A 631 -7.60 -20.38 4.08
C GLY A 631 -7.53 -21.26 5.33
N PHE A 632 -8.36 -20.96 6.34
CA PHE A 632 -8.41 -21.70 7.60
C PHE A 632 -9.47 -22.82 7.60
N VAL A 633 -10.28 -22.98 6.55
CA VAL A 633 -11.31 -24.05 6.51
C VAL A 633 -10.65 -25.43 6.65
N LYS A 634 -9.56 -25.70 5.91
CA LYS A 634 -8.84 -26.97 6.03
C LYS A 634 -8.15 -27.17 7.39
N TRP A 635 -7.86 -26.06 8.08
CA TRP A 635 -7.30 -26.11 9.44
C TRP A 635 -8.34 -26.58 10.45
N ALA A 636 -9.63 -26.29 10.24
CA ALA A 636 -10.69 -26.80 11.11
C ALA A 636 -10.69 -28.35 11.19
N ASP A 637 -10.36 -29.00 10.07
CA ASP A 637 -10.29 -30.46 9.96
C ASP A 637 -8.90 -31.05 10.23
N THR A 638 -7.89 -30.20 10.47
CA THR A 638 -6.47 -30.61 10.58
C THR A 638 -5.84 -30.08 11.86
N GLN A 639 -5.30 -30.97 12.68
CA GLN A 639 -4.61 -30.58 13.91
C GLN A 639 -3.16 -30.17 13.65
N PHE A 640 -2.73 -29.09 14.29
CA PHE A 640 -1.36 -28.59 14.34
C PHE A 640 -0.79 -28.79 15.75
N PRO A 641 -0.38 -30.02 16.11
CA PRO A 641 -0.02 -30.36 17.49
C PRO A 641 1.25 -29.67 18.00
N GLN A 642 2.11 -29.19 17.09
CA GLN A 642 3.39 -28.57 17.44
C GLN A 642 3.39 -27.04 17.32
N LEU A 643 2.32 -26.44 16.77
CA LEU A 643 2.29 -25.00 16.49
C LEU A 643 2.17 -24.19 17.78
N LYS A 644 3.22 -23.43 18.09
CA LYS A 644 3.35 -22.60 19.30
C LYS A 644 3.28 -21.11 18.99
N TYR A 645 3.75 -20.70 17.82
CA TYR A 645 3.84 -19.29 17.43
C TYR A 645 3.08 -19.03 16.14
N LEU A 646 2.13 -18.11 16.16
CA LEU A 646 1.40 -17.68 14.98
C LEU A 646 1.29 -16.16 14.92
N ASN A 647 1.77 -15.58 13.82
CA ASN A 647 1.68 -14.16 13.56
C ASN A 647 0.76 -13.87 12.36
N LEU A 648 -0.42 -13.30 12.67
CA LEU A 648 -1.45 -12.88 11.72
C LEU A 648 -1.55 -11.35 11.62
N THR A 649 -0.51 -10.61 12.03
CA THR A 649 -0.55 -9.15 12.07
C THR A 649 -0.93 -8.56 10.71
N ASP A 650 -1.90 -7.65 10.71
CA ASP A 650 -2.38 -6.91 9.54
C ASP A 650 -2.86 -7.83 8.41
N CYS A 651 -3.50 -8.94 8.79
CA CYS A 651 -4.32 -9.79 7.92
C CYS A 651 -5.77 -9.31 7.98
N SER A 652 -6.05 -8.14 7.39
CA SER A 652 -7.29 -7.37 7.61
C SER A 652 -8.58 -8.03 7.11
N PHE A 653 -8.50 -9.13 6.37
CA PHE A 653 -9.65 -9.86 5.82
C PHE A 653 -10.00 -11.13 6.62
N LEU A 654 -9.38 -11.32 7.78
CA LEU A 654 -9.76 -12.39 8.72
C LEU A 654 -10.89 -11.91 9.63
N THR A 655 -11.93 -12.72 9.75
CA THR A 655 -13.06 -12.52 10.67
C THR A 655 -12.99 -13.53 11.82
N ASP A 656 -13.99 -13.47 12.71
CA ASP A 656 -14.12 -14.40 13.84
C ASP A 656 -14.14 -15.88 13.40
N GLN A 657 -14.58 -16.17 12.18
CA GLN A 657 -14.61 -17.52 11.63
C GLN A 657 -13.19 -18.12 11.49
N ALA A 658 -12.22 -17.33 11.01
CA ALA A 658 -10.83 -17.78 10.94
C ALA A 658 -10.27 -18.11 12.33
N ILE A 659 -10.61 -17.30 13.33
CA ILE A 659 -10.17 -17.53 14.71
C ILE A 659 -10.82 -18.79 15.28
N SER A 660 -12.10 -19.03 15.00
CA SER A 660 -12.78 -20.27 15.40
C SER A 660 -12.09 -21.51 14.82
N HIS A 661 -11.74 -21.50 13.53
CA HIS A 661 -11.01 -22.60 12.89
C HIS A 661 -9.58 -22.74 13.42
N LEU A 662 -8.89 -21.63 13.68
CA LEU A 662 -7.55 -21.62 14.24
C LEU A 662 -7.52 -22.27 15.62
N VAL A 663 -8.45 -21.89 16.50
CA VAL A 663 -8.49 -22.37 17.88
C VAL A 663 -8.78 -23.87 17.93
N SER A 664 -9.61 -24.40 17.02
CA SER A 664 -9.80 -25.85 16.90
C SER A 664 -8.56 -26.57 16.35
N ALA A 665 -7.79 -25.92 15.48
CA ALA A 665 -6.65 -26.52 14.80
C ALA A 665 -5.38 -26.57 15.67
N ALA A 666 -5.12 -25.53 16.46
CA ALA A 666 -3.83 -25.32 17.15
C ALA A 666 -4.00 -25.12 18.67
N PRO A 667 -4.38 -26.16 19.43
CA PRO A 667 -4.64 -26.04 20.88
C PRO A 667 -3.37 -25.78 21.72
N GLN A 668 -2.18 -26.01 21.16
CA GLN A 668 -0.88 -25.83 21.83
C GLN A 668 -0.28 -24.43 21.61
N LEU A 669 -1.04 -23.50 21.04
CA LEU A 669 -0.57 -22.16 20.70
C LEU A 669 -0.20 -21.38 21.97
N GLN A 670 1.02 -20.81 21.98
CA GLN A 670 1.58 -20.06 23.09
C GLN A 670 1.64 -18.56 22.80
N ASN A 671 1.87 -18.18 21.54
CA ASN A 671 2.03 -16.80 21.14
C ASN A 671 1.19 -16.53 19.89
N LEU A 672 0.25 -15.58 20.01
CA LEU A 672 -0.65 -15.19 18.94
C LEU A 672 -0.60 -13.67 18.75
N SER A 673 -0.30 -13.23 17.53
CA SER A 673 -0.47 -11.83 17.13
C SER A 673 -1.63 -11.68 16.15
N LEU A 674 -2.62 -10.89 16.55
CA LEU A 674 -3.78 -10.45 15.77
C LEU A 674 -3.73 -8.95 15.47
N SER A 675 -2.61 -8.28 15.77
CA SER A 675 -2.48 -6.83 15.65
C SER A 675 -2.96 -6.31 14.28
N PHE A 676 -3.72 -5.22 14.24
CA PHE A 676 -4.33 -4.65 13.03
C PHE A 676 -5.31 -5.57 12.26
N CYS A 677 -5.85 -6.62 12.87
CA CYS A 677 -6.96 -7.40 12.28
C CYS A 677 -8.31 -6.71 12.58
N CYS A 678 -8.61 -5.65 11.84
CA CYS A 678 -9.74 -4.75 12.10
C CYS A 678 -11.14 -5.34 11.88
N ALA A 679 -11.26 -6.48 11.20
CA ALA A 679 -12.53 -7.15 10.92
C ALA A 679 -12.97 -8.12 12.04
N LEU A 680 -12.14 -8.30 13.07
CA LEU A 680 -12.45 -9.12 14.23
C LEU A 680 -13.41 -8.40 15.19
N SER A 681 -14.27 -9.17 15.86
CA SER A 681 -15.19 -8.71 16.89
C SER A 681 -14.85 -9.29 18.27
N ASP A 682 -15.62 -8.89 19.29
CA ASP A 682 -15.45 -9.39 20.66
C ASP A 682 -15.50 -10.93 20.71
N ASN A 683 -16.27 -11.57 19.83
CA ASN A 683 -16.39 -13.03 19.73
C ASN A 683 -15.06 -13.70 19.36
N ALA A 684 -14.21 -13.07 18.54
CA ALA A 684 -12.90 -13.63 18.20
C ALA A 684 -12.01 -13.76 19.43
N ILE A 685 -11.95 -12.70 20.26
CA ILE A 685 -11.16 -12.70 21.49
C ILE A 685 -11.75 -13.66 22.53
N GLU A 686 -13.07 -13.73 22.63
CA GLU A 686 -13.75 -14.73 23.48
C GLU A 686 -13.46 -16.16 23.02
N GLY A 687 -13.37 -16.42 21.71
CA GLY A 687 -13.00 -17.74 21.18
C GLY A 687 -11.62 -18.21 21.63
N LEU A 688 -10.69 -17.30 21.89
CA LEU A 688 -9.34 -17.61 22.37
C LEU A 688 -9.34 -18.27 23.77
N ILE A 689 -10.44 -18.20 24.53
CA ILE A 689 -10.63 -18.90 25.82
C ILE A 689 -10.29 -20.40 25.73
N SER A 690 -10.47 -20.99 24.55
CA SER A 690 -10.21 -22.43 24.34
C SER A 690 -8.73 -22.76 24.10
N LEU A 691 -7.82 -21.79 24.18
CA LEU A 691 -6.36 -21.99 24.07
C LEU A 691 -5.71 -22.03 25.48
N PRO A 692 -5.53 -23.21 26.09
CA PRO A 692 -5.10 -23.34 27.50
C PRO A 692 -3.61 -22.98 27.74
N HIS A 693 -2.82 -22.86 26.67
CA HIS A 693 -1.39 -22.63 26.76
C HIS A 693 -0.97 -21.26 26.24
N LEU A 694 -1.93 -20.36 25.97
CA LEU A 694 -1.64 -19.04 25.41
C LEU A 694 -0.99 -18.14 26.47
N ARG A 695 0.28 -17.77 26.21
CA ARG A 695 1.12 -16.96 27.10
C ARG A 695 1.24 -15.52 26.65
N GLU A 696 1.22 -15.29 25.34
CA GLU A 696 1.37 -13.97 24.75
C GLU A 696 0.29 -13.71 23.71
N LEU A 697 -0.46 -12.61 23.92
CA LEU A 697 -1.47 -12.13 22.98
C LEU A 697 -1.18 -10.69 22.60
N ASP A 698 -0.99 -10.45 21.30
CA ASP A 698 -0.99 -9.12 20.72
C ASP A 698 -2.28 -8.86 19.96
N ALA A 699 -3.15 -8.04 20.55
CA ALA A 699 -4.40 -7.59 19.96
C ALA A 699 -4.40 -6.07 19.74
N SER A 700 -3.21 -5.48 19.53
CA SER A 700 -3.07 -4.04 19.34
C SER A 700 -3.76 -3.56 18.06
N PHE A 701 -4.39 -2.39 18.15
CA PHE A 701 -5.13 -1.78 17.04
C PHE A 701 -6.23 -2.67 16.43
N CYS A 702 -6.77 -3.64 17.18
CA CYS A 702 -7.86 -4.50 16.72
C CYS A 702 -9.26 -3.87 16.86
N GLY A 703 -9.36 -2.58 17.20
CA GLY A 703 -10.58 -1.78 17.11
C GLY A 703 -11.82 -2.41 17.76
N ALA A 704 -12.67 -3.03 16.93
CA ALA A 704 -13.91 -3.68 17.35
C ALA A 704 -13.70 -5.01 18.09
N ALA A 705 -12.54 -5.66 18.00
CA ALA A 705 -12.33 -6.95 18.66
C ALA A 705 -12.08 -6.85 20.17
N VAL A 706 -11.56 -5.71 20.60
CA VAL A 706 -11.01 -5.52 21.95
C VAL A 706 -11.83 -4.48 22.71
N SER A 707 -12.66 -4.96 23.62
CA SER A 707 -13.49 -4.17 24.53
C SER A 707 -13.30 -4.61 25.98
N ASP A 708 -13.84 -3.83 26.92
CA ASP A 708 -13.85 -4.21 28.34
C ASP A 708 -14.52 -5.58 28.57
N VAL A 709 -15.52 -5.92 27.76
CA VAL A 709 -16.26 -7.18 27.86
C VAL A 709 -15.41 -8.35 27.38
N SER A 710 -14.81 -8.23 26.19
CA SER A 710 -14.02 -9.33 25.61
C SER A 710 -12.76 -9.63 26.43
N ILE A 711 -12.06 -8.61 26.92
CA ILE A 711 -10.91 -8.81 27.81
C ILE A 711 -11.34 -9.39 29.16
N ARG A 712 -12.45 -8.93 29.75
CA ARG A 712 -12.96 -9.51 31.00
C ARG A 712 -13.33 -10.99 30.82
N ALA A 713 -13.96 -11.35 29.70
CA ALA A 713 -14.30 -12.73 29.38
C ALA A 713 -13.04 -13.59 29.26
N LEU A 714 -12.02 -13.09 28.56
CA LEU A 714 -10.73 -13.74 28.41
C LEU A 714 -10.07 -14.01 29.78
N LEU A 715 -10.00 -12.99 30.65
CA LEU A 715 -9.36 -13.08 31.96
C LEU A 715 -10.13 -13.97 32.94
N LYS A 716 -11.47 -13.97 32.91
CA LYS A 716 -12.27 -14.82 33.82
C LYS A 716 -12.21 -16.30 33.49
N SER A 717 -11.73 -16.65 32.30
CA SER A 717 -11.55 -18.06 31.95
C SER A 717 -10.34 -18.65 32.68
N GLY A 718 -10.55 -19.74 33.42
CA GLY A 718 -9.47 -20.45 34.13
C GLY A 718 -8.38 -21.02 33.20
N SER A 719 -8.61 -21.00 31.88
CA SER A 719 -7.65 -21.43 30.85
C SER A 719 -6.42 -20.53 30.74
N PHE A 720 -6.47 -19.30 31.26
CA PHE A 720 -5.47 -18.27 30.99
C PHE A 720 -4.44 -18.03 32.10
N GLU A 721 -4.38 -18.87 33.15
CA GLU A 721 -3.43 -18.74 34.28
C GLU A 721 -1.95 -18.59 33.86
N SER A 722 -1.61 -18.98 32.63
CA SER A 722 -0.26 -18.88 32.07
C SER A 722 0.04 -17.62 31.26
N MET A 723 -0.91 -16.67 31.14
CA MET A 723 -0.70 -15.43 30.39
C MET A 723 0.40 -14.57 31.02
N ASN A 724 1.43 -14.28 30.24
CA ASN A 724 2.58 -13.48 30.64
C ASN A 724 2.54 -12.07 30.04
N SER A 725 2.08 -11.95 28.79
CA SER A 725 2.14 -10.72 28.01
C SER A 725 0.82 -10.43 27.31
N LEU A 726 0.29 -9.23 27.53
CA LEU A 726 -0.92 -8.75 26.87
C LEU A 726 -0.66 -7.38 26.23
N ASN A 727 -0.77 -7.29 24.91
CA ASN A 727 -0.64 -6.04 24.17
C ASN A 727 -2.00 -5.59 23.62
N LEU A 728 -2.54 -4.52 24.20
CA LEU A 728 -3.81 -3.89 23.86
C LEU A 728 -3.62 -2.47 23.30
N ARG A 729 -2.40 -2.13 22.84
CA ARG A 729 -2.07 -0.79 22.34
C ARG A 729 -3.07 -0.31 21.30
N GLY A 730 -3.52 0.93 21.42
CA GLY A 730 -4.38 1.57 20.41
C GLY A 730 -5.82 1.03 20.36
N CYS A 731 -6.22 0.19 21.31
CA CYS A 731 -7.60 -0.28 21.41
C CYS A 731 -8.48 0.83 21.99
N VAL A 732 -9.50 1.24 21.24
CA VAL A 732 -10.30 2.43 21.57
C VAL A 732 -11.52 2.14 22.45
N ARG A 733 -11.95 0.88 22.53
CA ARG A 733 -13.14 0.44 23.30
C ARG A 733 -12.79 -0.05 24.70
N ILE A 734 -11.51 0.04 25.12
CA ILE A 734 -11.11 -0.29 26.48
C ILE A 734 -11.10 0.96 27.38
N THR A 735 -11.55 0.79 28.61
CA THR A 735 -11.65 1.84 29.62
C THR A 735 -11.02 1.42 30.94
N ASP A 736 -11.09 2.29 31.94
CA ASP A 736 -10.68 2.01 33.32
C ASP A 736 -11.34 0.75 33.91
N THR A 737 -12.50 0.31 33.39
CA THR A 737 -13.12 -0.93 33.86
C THR A 737 -12.37 -2.19 33.43
N CYS A 738 -11.76 -2.18 32.24
CA CYS A 738 -10.84 -3.25 31.81
C CYS A 738 -9.63 -3.33 32.74
N ILE A 739 -9.07 -2.17 33.11
CA ILE A 739 -7.94 -2.12 34.05
C ILE A 739 -8.29 -2.77 35.40
N LYS A 740 -9.48 -2.49 35.95
CA LYS A 740 -9.94 -3.16 37.16
C LYS A 740 -10.00 -4.68 37.00
N SER A 741 -10.54 -5.17 35.88
CA SER A 741 -10.59 -6.61 35.59
C SER A 741 -9.19 -7.24 35.46
N ILE A 742 -8.21 -6.52 34.89
CA ILE A 742 -6.81 -6.98 34.84
C ILE A 742 -6.21 -7.08 36.25
N LEU A 743 -6.48 -6.10 37.11
CA LEU A 743 -5.97 -6.08 38.49
C LEU A 743 -6.60 -7.17 39.38
N GLU A 744 -7.87 -7.50 39.15
CA GLU A 744 -8.58 -8.59 39.82
C GLU A 744 -8.07 -9.98 39.41
N TRP A 745 -7.53 -10.10 38.20
CA TRP A 745 -7.13 -11.39 37.62
C TRP A 745 -5.82 -11.93 38.21
N GLY A 746 -4.73 -11.15 38.18
CA GLY A 746 -3.45 -11.66 38.64
C GLY A 746 -2.24 -10.84 38.20
N ARG A 747 -1.06 -11.49 38.20
CA ARG A 747 0.21 -10.86 37.80
C ARG A 747 0.49 -11.07 36.32
N LEU A 748 0.81 -9.99 35.61
CA LEU A 748 1.31 -10.00 34.24
C LEU A 748 2.78 -9.56 34.22
N ASN A 749 3.59 -10.18 33.37
CA ASN A 749 4.95 -9.69 33.16
C ASN A 749 4.94 -8.42 32.31
N THR A 750 4.15 -8.40 31.24
CA THR A 750 4.09 -7.26 30.32
C THR A 750 2.65 -6.89 30.01
N LEU A 751 2.31 -5.61 30.16
CA LEU A 751 1.04 -5.05 29.71
C LEU A 751 1.32 -3.80 28.88
N ASN A 752 0.80 -3.76 27.65
CA ASN A 752 0.87 -2.58 26.81
C ASN A 752 -0.53 -2.03 26.55
N ILE A 753 -0.81 -0.85 27.10
CA ILE A 753 -2.06 -0.09 26.98
C ILE A 753 -1.80 1.31 26.42
N SER A 754 -0.65 1.50 25.77
CA SER A 754 -0.30 2.78 25.15
C SER A 754 -1.29 3.14 24.05
N GLN A 755 -1.53 4.44 23.85
CA GLN A 755 -2.46 4.95 22.82
C GLN A 755 -3.92 4.50 22.98
N CYS A 756 -4.34 4.07 24.17
CA CYS A 756 -5.73 3.73 24.48
C CYS A 756 -6.42 4.96 25.11
N PRO A 757 -7.26 5.70 24.35
CA PRO A 757 -7.81 6.98 24.80
C PRO A 757 -8.83 6.85 25.95
N GLY A 758 -9.45 5.68 26.11
CA GLY A 758 -10.45 5.43 27.15
C GLY A 758 -9.87 5.17 28.54
N ILE A 759 -8.55 5.07 28.68
CA ILE A 759 -7.88 4.79 29.96
C ILE A 759 -7.34 6.09 30.57
N SER A 760 -7.83 6.42 31.76
CA SER A 760 -7.43 7.61 32.52
C SER A 760 -6.00 7.52 33.05
N LEU A 761 -5.41 8.67 33.38
CA LEU A 761 -4.09 8.74 34.02
C LEU A 761 -4.11 8.06 35.39
N ASP A 762 -5.21 8.20 36.13
CA ASP A 762 -5.39 7.58 37.45
C ASP A 762 -5.37 6.06 37.34
N ALA A 763 -6.07 5.48 36.36
CA ALA A 763 -6.04 4.03 36.14
C ALA A 763 -4.63 3.52 35.81
N LYS A 764 -3.85 4.26 35.00
CA LYS A 764 -2.45 3.91 34.70
C LYS A 764 -1.58 3.95 35.95
N GLN A 765 -1.78 4.93 36.82
CA GLN A 765 -1.06 5.06 38.09
C GLN A 765 -1.41 3.91 39.05
N ILE A 766 -2.69 3.55 39.16
CA ILE A 766 -3.15 2.42 39.98
C ILE A 766 -2.48 1.11 39.56
N ILE A 767 -2.37 0.83 38.26
CA ILE A 767 -1.66 -0.38 37.78
C ILE A 767 -0.21 -0.36 38.20
N LYS A 768 0.47 0.77 38.02
CA LYS A 768 1.89 0.93 38.36
C LYS A 768 2.13 0.73 39.86
N GLU A 769 1.23 1.21 40.71
CA GLU A 769 1.31 1.06 42.18
C GLU A 769 0.94 -0.33 42.67
N SER A 770 0.07 -1.05 41.95
CA SER A 770 -0.38 -2.40 42.34
C SER A 770 0.76 -3.43 42.42
N GLY A 771 1.83 -3.25 41.65
CA GLY A 771 2.90 -4.24 41.49
C GLY A 771 2.46 -5.52 40.77
N ASN A 772 1.23 -5.57 40.24
CA ASN A 772 0.72 -6.72 39.50
C ASN A 772 1.30 -6.81 38.07
N VAL A 773 1.85 -5.71 37.53
CA VAL A 773 2.46 -5.68 36.20
C VAL A 773 3.94 -5.32 36.32
N HIS A 774 4.83 -6.20 35.87
CA HIS A 774 6.29 -5.95 35.94
C HIS A 774 6.76 -4.90 34.92
N HIS A 775 6.28 -4.99 33.68
CA HIS A 775 6.59 -4.07 32.59
C HIS A 775 5.31 -3.48 32.00
N LEU A 776 4.97 -2.27 32.47
CA LEU A 776 3.85 -1.50 31.95
C LEU A 776 4.31 -0.51 30.86
N VAL A 777 3.68 -0.57 29.69
CA VAL A 777 3.82 0.42 28.61
C VAL A 777 2.48 1.13 28.45
N ALA A 778 2.36 2.39 28.89
CA ALA A 778 1.08 3.09 29.02
C ALA A 778 1.09 4.53 28.50
#